data_AF-A0A7J7HHZ1-F1
#
_entry.id   AF-A0A7J7HHZ1-F1
#
_cell.length_a   1.000
_cell.length_b   1.000
_cell.length_c   1.000
_cell.angle_alpha   90.00
_cell.angle_beta   90.00
_cell.angle_gamma   90.00
#
_symmetry.space_group_name_H-M   'P 1'
#
loop_
_entity.id
_entity.type
_entity.pdbx_description
1 polymer ?
#
loop_
_entity_poly.entity_id
_entity_poly.type
_entity_poly.pdbx_seq_one_letter_code
_entity_poly.pdbx_strand_id
1 'polypeptide(L)'
;MGSTEDQSKPSDLYDPSSSPTHPLLSKPYPSPIDEPISDPTTSEPDPSQYLQISYNYGPRPIKDIPFLILFSFLVVCTFGFGIFSSINRNSNSSKVSSFVYDSNSTSCVEQSSLDNPLSIYYYFSSSNLLPSLIWTLVITLILSVPFVLCVLLLLKHYTKQIVYVSLPFFIIVPIFLDVYWFVACTVDSTCSDDFPIGYRVLVLVFVFLVIAVIVWIIVVNWHRVELTVKIIAVSSHALSQNLGLFGVLPALTLGLVVYYVPIVVFLVFANQNGEIVAQYESGEYYCTWKQDSWVPAYFALAILTMLWSATAMVEVQIYVISGTIAQWYFSKDDSRPRRSIRNSLRNAFGPSSGTVCLSGLLICVVRVVCAMVDSARQEDASGIVYIVLRCCVNTLLAAFEFLNKFTVIFVAITGEAYCTAARMTYELLKRNLLSAVFVETVSTRLLAGIIFVFSAIYAVVVCAILNAVVSNLGADTYFVAGMAWALLLVVLGYFVYVLDNVIDTVYVCYAIDRDRGEATTGMWVTDECKNSFMEMKWKKVHRYIVFKIDEGSRLVTVDKVGGAGENYDDLTASLPKDDCRYAVFDLDFVTVDNCRKSKIFFIAWSPTASRIRAKILYATSKDGLRRVLDGIHYEVQATDPTEMGIDVIMDRAL
;
A
#
# COMPACT_ATOMS: atom_id res chain seq x y z
N MET A 1 39.84 -6.14 -73.43
CA MET A 1 38.98 -6.02 -72.24
C MET A 1 39.76 -5.19 -71.22
N GLY A 2 40.01 -3.89 -71.38
CA GLY A 2 39.13 -2.74 -71.67
C GLY A 2 38.55 -2.24 -70.34
N SER A 3 38.86 -1.09 -69.75
CA SER A 3 39.67 0.08 -70.12
C SER A 3 39.97 0.93 -68.84
N THR A 4 40.81 1.94 -69.02
CA THR A 4 41.64 2.78 -68.14
C THR A 4 40.99 3.86 -67.23
N GLU A 5 41.78 4.24 -66.19
CA GLU A 5 42.07 5.59 -65.61
C GLU A 5 41.08 6.42 -64.75
N ASP A 6 41.51 6.64 -63.49
CA ASP A 6 41.77 7.92 -62.75
C ASP A 6 40.72 9.04 -62.49
N GLN A 7 40.82 9.55 -61.23
CA GLN A 7 40.61 10.92 -60.72
C GLN A 7 39.22 11.57 -60.47
N SER A 8 39.11 12.13 -59.25
CA SER A 8 38.52 13.45 -58.87
C SER A 8 37.00 13.72 -58.90
N LYS A 9 36.49 14.26 -57.77
CA LYS A 9 35.29 15.15 -57.61
C LYS A 9 35.40 16.38 -58.56
N PRO A 10 34.35 17.18 -58.91
CA PRO A 10 33.07 17.46 -58.20
C PRO A 10 31.79 17.77 -59.07
N SER A 11 30.69 18.10 -58.38
CA SER A 11 29.59 19.06 -58.71
C SER A 11 28.57 18.83 -59.86
N ASP A 12 27.30 18.69 -59.42
CA ASP A 12 26.04 19.32 -59.87
C ASP A 12 25.49 19.18 -61.31
N LEU A 13 24.23 18.69 -61.39
CA LEU A 13 23.00 19.44 -61.77
C LEU A 13 22.04 18.71 -62.75
N TYR A 14 20.76 18.63 -62.34
CA TYR A 14 19.49 18.52 -63.12
C TYR A 14 19.12 17.15 -63.78
N ASP A 15 17.89 16.61 -63.73
CA ASP A 15 16.53 17.06 -63.34
C ASP A 15 15.57 15.81 -63.35
N PRO A 16 14.22 15.91 -63.24
CA PRO A 16 13.39 15.96 -62.04
C PRO A 16 12.42 14.76 -61.86
N SER A 17 11.96 14.50 -60.63
CA SER A 17 10.55 14.09 -60.39
C SER A 17 10.13 14.31 -58.92
N SER A 18 8.95 14.91 -58.79
CA SER A 18 8.11 15.12 -57.60
C SER A 18 8.73 15.82 -56.38
N SER A 19 8.27 17.04 -56.24
CA SER A 19 8.65 18.10 -55.34
C SER A 19 7.42 18.47 -54.47
N PRO A 20 7.41 19.58 -53.70
CA PRO A 20 7.97 19.60 -52.36
C PRO A 20 7.30 20.61 -51.37
N THR A 21 7.89 20.67 -50.17
CA THR A 21 8.23 21.82 -49.28
C THR A 21 7.35 23.08 -49.10
N HIS A 22 7.21 23.43 -47.80
CA HIS A 22 7.20 24.74 -47.10
C HIS A 22 7.50 26.02 -47.92
N PRO A 23 6.93 27.21 -47.56
CA PRO A 23 7.65 28.16 -46.68
C PRO A 23 6.78 29.18 -45.85
N LEU A 24 7.50 30.13 -45.24
CA LEU A 24 7.27 31.09 -44.14
C LEU A 24 6.33 32.32 -44.38
N LEU A 25 5.91 32.92 -43.24
CA LEU A 25 5.70 34.36 -42.91
C LEU A 25 4.31 35.07 -43.04
N SER A 26 3.87 35.67 -41.92
CA SER A 26 3.20 36.99 -41.73
C SER A 26 1.66 37.23 -41.84
N LYS A 27 1.05 37.56 -40.66
CA LYS A 27 -0.07 38.52 -40.30
C LYS A 27 -1.45 38.45 -41.01
N PRO A 28 -2.57 39.02 -40.48
CA PRO A 28 -2.79 39.88 -39.29
C PRO A 28 -3.96 39.44 -38.34
N TYR A 29 -4.20 40.23 -37.28
CA TYR A 29 -5.35 40.22 -36.36
C TYR A 29 -6.73 39.99 -37.01
N PRO A 30 -7.72 39.55 -36.21
CA PRO A 30 -9.00 40.26 -36.19
C PRO A 30 -9.32 40.81 -34.79
N SER A 31 -9.84 42.03 -34.78
CA SER A 31 -10.48 42.71 -33.64
C SER A 31 -11.97 42.30 -33.53
N PRO A 32 -12.71 42.74 -32.48
CA PRO A 32 -13.72 41.94 -31.78
C PRO A 32 -15.11 42.04 -32.41
N ILE A 33 -15.94 41.01 -32.19
CA ILE A 33 -17.40 41.10 -32.36
C ILE A 33 -18.06 40.54 -31.10
N ASP A 34 -18.99 41.34 -30.60
CA ASP A 34 -19.77 41.23 -29.37
C ASP A 34 -20.61 39.95 -29.23
N GLU A 35 -20.65 39.43 -27.98
CA GLU A 35 -21.76 38.84 -27.19
C GLU A 35 -22.89 37.99 -27.85
N PRO A 36 -23.42 36.92 -27.17
CA PRO A 36 -24.09 37.10 -25.88
C PRO A 36 -23.87 36.01 -24.80
N ILE A 37 -23.91 36.50 -23.56
CA ILE A 37 -24.49 35.94 -22.33
C ILE A 37 -24.93 34.46 -22.42
N SER A 38 -24.25 33.58 -21.67
CA SER A 38 -24.87 32.35 -21.15
C SER A 38 -24.55 32.13 -19.67
N ASP A 39 -25.59 31.73 -18.95
CA ASP A 39 -25.76 31.68 -17.50
C ASP A 39 -24.82 30.69 -16.74
N PRO A 40 -24.70 30.84 -15.41
CA PRO A 40 -23.64 30.24 -14.61
C PRO A 40 -24.07 28.90 -13.97
N THR A 41 -23.91 27.77 -14.65
CA THR A 41 -23.96 26.47 -13.96
C THR A 41 -23.19 25.39 -14.71
N THR A 42 -21.99 25.10 -14.24
CA THR A 42 -21.40 23.76 -13.96
C THR A 42 -19.88 23.89 -14.00
N SER A 43 -19.29 24.14 -12.82
CA SER A 43 -17.85 24.03 -12.63
C SER A 43 -17.44 22.55 -12.69
N GLU A 44 -16.93 22.10 -13.83
CA GLU A 44 -16.09 20.90 -13.87
C GLU A 44 -14.82 21.16 -13.03
N PRO A 45 -14.39 20.22 -12.16
CA PRO A 45 -13.17 20.39 -11.41
C PRO A 45 -11.96 20.22 -12.34
N ASP A 46 -11.29 21.34 -12.59
CA ASP A 46 -10.08 21.53 -13.38
C ASP A 46 -8.95 20.54 -12.96
N PRO A 47 -8.42 19.68 -13.85
CA PRO A 47 -7.57 18.52 -13.51
C PRO A 47 -6.12 18.86 -13.10
N SER A 48 -5.80 20.10 -12.74
CA SER A 48 -4.42 20.54 -12.46
C SER A 48 -4.17 21.10 -11.05
N GLN A 49 -5.15 21.00 -10.16
CA GLN A 49 -4.93 21.23 -8.73
C GLN A 49 -4.15 20.02 -8.18
N TYR A 50 -2.81 20.13 -8.14
CA TYR A 50 -1.97 19.20 -7.39
C TYR A 50 -2.45 19.27 -5.94
N LEU A 51 -3.32 18.34 -5.56
CA LEU A 51 -3.83 18.17 -4.20
C LEU A 51 -2.62 18.18 -3.27
N GLN A 52 -2.60 19.11 -2.32
CA GLN A 52 -1.56 19.18 -1.30
C GLN A 52 -1.76 18.00 -0.33
N ILE A 53 -1.33 16.80 -0.74
CA ILE A 53 -1.61 15.52 -0.04
C ILE A 53 -0.86 15.50 1.30
N SER A 54 -1.48 15.96 2.38
CA SER A 54 -0.92 15.89 3.74
C SER A 54 -1.74 14.94 4.59
N TYR A 55 -1.13 14.46 5.68
CA TYR A 55 -1.90 13.77 6.70
C TYR A 55 -2.96 14.71 7.28
N ASN A 56 -4.23 14.31 7.20
CA ASN A 56 -5.32 15.08 7.76
C ASN A 56 -5.45 14.80 9.27
N TYR A 57 -4.98 15.75 10.08
CA TYR A 57 -5.05 15.73 11.54
C TYR A 57 -6.43 16.13 12.10
N GLY A 58 -7.29 16.75 11.28
CA GLY A 58 -8.59 17.28 11.69
C GLY A 58 -9.69 16.20 11.84
N PRO A 59 -10.88 16.60 12.33
CA PRO A 59 -12.05 15.72 12.33
C PRO A 59 -12.43 15.37 10.88
N ARG A 60 -12.61 14.08 10.61
CA ARG A 60 -12.95 13.55 9.28
C ARG A 60 -14.47 13.38 9.15
N PRO A 61 -15.10 13.82 8.05
CA PRO A 61 -16.51 13.52 7.78
C PRO A 61 -16.67 12.03 7.47
N ILE A 62 -17.86 11.48 7.75
CA ILE A 62 -18.17 10.09 7.38
C ILE A 62 -18.33 10.02 5.85
N LYS A 63 -17.60 9.11 5.20
CA LYS A 63 -17.65 8.88 3.75
C LYS A 63 -18.19 7.48 3.43
N ASP A 64 -18.69 7.30 2.20
CA ASP A 64 -19.12 6.01 1.66
C ASP A 64 -20.17 5.27 2.52
N ILE A 65 -21.08 6.04 3.14
CA ILE A 65 -22.15 5.57 4.03
C ILE A 65 -23.00 4.41 3.46
N PRO A 66 -23.38 4.39 2.17
CA PRO A 66 -24.21 3.30 1.63
C PRO A 66 -23.60 1.90 1.82
N PHE A 67 -22.27 1.78 1.71
CA PHE A 67 -21.58 0.49 1.87
C PHE A 67 -21.50 0.06 3.34
N LEU A 68 -21.40 1.01 4.26
CA LEU A 68 -21.50 0.73 5.70
C LEU A 68 -22.92 0.25 6.07
N ILE A 69 -23.96 0.89 5.51
CA ILE A 69 -25.35 0.48 5.71
C ILE A 69 -25.56 -0.92 5.15
N LEU A 70 -25.09 -1.20 3.93
CA LEU A 70 -25.20 -2.51 3.31
C LEU A 70 -24.51 -3.61 4.13
N PHE A 71 -23.27 -3.36 4.57
CA PHE A 71 -22.54 -4.29 5.43
C PHE A 71 -23.31 -4.56 6.72
N SER A 72 -23.76 -3.50 7.40
CA SER A 72 -24.52 -3.62 8.65
C SER A 72 -25.84 -4.37 8.45
N PHE A 73 -26.53 -4.13 7.34
CA PHE A 73 -27.76 -4.84 6.99
C PHE A 73 -27.52 -6.34 6.82
N LEU A 74 -26.49 -6.75 6.08
CA LEU A 74 -26.19 -8.18 5.91
C LEU A 74 -25.81 -8.85 7.23
N VAL A 75 -25.05 -8.17 8.08
CA VAL A 75 -24.73 -8.67 9.43
C VAL A 75 -26.02 -8.86 10.23
N VAL A 76 -26.90 -7.87 10.28
CA VAL A 76 -28.18 -7.95 11.00
C VAL A 76 -29.06 -9.07 10.45
N CYS A 77 -29.15 -9.24 9.12
CA CYS A 77 -29.89 -10.34 8.51
C CYS A 77 -29.31 -11.71 8.90
N THR A 78 -27.98 -11.85 8.91
CA THR A 78 -27.30 -13.11 9.26
C THR A 78 -27.57 -13.51 10.71
N PHE A 79 -27.52 -12.54 11.63
CA PHE A 79 -27.88 -12.78 13.03
C PHE A 79 -29.39 -13.01 13.20
N GLY A 80 -30.24 -12.28 12.48
CA GLY A 80 -31.69 -12.44 12.53
C GLY A 80 -32.15 -13.83 12.10
N PHE A 81 -31.69 -14.31 10.95
CA PHE A 81 -31.97 -15.67 10.48
C PHE A 81 -31.31 -16.75 11.36
N GLY A 82 -30.14 -16.46 11.95
CA GLY A 82 -29.50 -17.37 12.90
C GLY A 82 -30.26 -17.53 14.21
N ILE A 83 -30.86 -16.45 14.72
CA ILE A 83 -31.75 -16.51 15.89
C ILE A 83 -33.02 -17.28 15.54
N PHE A 84 -33.61 -17.02 14.36
CA PHE A 84 -34.76 -17.79 13.86
C PHE A 84 -34.45 -19.29 13.75
N SER A 85 -33.29 -19.65 13.19
CA SER A 85 -32.86 -21.05 13.06
C SER A 85 -32.65 -21.74 14.41
N SER A 86 -32.18 -20.99 15.42
CA SER A 86 -32.00 -21.50 16.78
C SER A 86 -33.32 -21.79 17.49
N ILE A 87 -34.39 -21.05 17.18
CA ILE A 87 -35.71 -21.20 17.82
C ILE A 87 -36.49 -22.36 17.18
N ASN A 88 -36.41 -22.51 15.86
CA ASN A 88 -37.20 -23.50 15.11
C ASN A 88 -36.53 -24.87 14.96
N ARG A 89 -35.45 -25.15 15.72
CA ARG A 89 -34.69 -26.39 15.58
C ARG A 89 -35.57 -27.63 15.80
N ASN A 90 -35.37 -28.64 14.96
CA ASN A 90 -36.00 -29.93 15.13
C ASN A 90 -34.98 -30.93 15.71
N SER A 91 -35.24 -31.42 16.93
CA SER A 91 -34.36 -32.34 17.65
C SER A 91 -34.20 -33.71 16.99
N ASN A 92 -35.09 -34.06 16.04
CA ASN A 92 -35.05 -35.36 15.37
C ASN A 92 -33.91 -35.47 14.35
N SER A 93 -33.27 -34.35 13.99
CA SER A 93 -32.10 -34.31 13.08
C SER A 93 -30.94 -35.20 13.56
N SER A 94 -30.65 -35.24 14.87
CA SER A 94 -29.58 -36.07 15.41
C SER A 94 -29.95 -37.55 15.57
N LYS A 95 -31.23 -37.90 15.33
CA LYS A 95 -31.78 -39.25 15.52
C LYS A 95 -32.17 -39.93 14.21
N VAL A 96 -31.79 -39.38 13.05
CA VAL A 96 -32.24 -39.90 11.74
C VAL A 96 -31.98 -41.41 11.57
N SER A 97 -30.88 -41.93 12.14
CA SER A 97 -30.54 -43.36 12.11
C SER A 97 -31.49 -44.26 12.92
N SER A 98 -32.26 -43.71 13.85
CA SER A 98 -33.27 -44.46 14.60
C SER A 98 -34.64 -44.47 13.92
N PHE A 99 -34.79 -43.89 12.72
CA PHE A 99 -36.05 -43.91 11.97
C PHE A 99 -35.97 -44.93 10.83
N VAL A 100 -36.96 -45.82 10.75
CA VAL A 100 -37.11 -46.80 9.67
C VAL A 100 -38.41 -46.53 8.92
N TYR A 101 -38.39 -46.76 7.61
CA TYR A 101 -39.57 -46.58 6.76
C TYR A 101 -40.60 -47.68 7.04
N ASP A 102 -41.79 -47.29 7.49
CA ASP A 102 -42.92 -48.21 7.67
C ASP A 102 -43.82 -48.18 6.43
N SER A 103 -43.96 -49.34 5.78
CA SER A 103 -44.77 -49.51 4.56
C SER A 103 -46.28 -49.40 4.81
N ASN A 104 -46.73 -49.56 6.06
CA ASN A 104 -48.16 -49.44 6.41
C ASN A 104 -48.61 -48.00 6.61
N SER A 105 -47.74 -47.14 7.16
CA SER A 105 -48.04 -45.73 7.44
C SER A 105 -47.51 -44.78 6.37
N THR A 106 -46.77 -45.28 5.37
CA THR A 106 -46.07 -44.50 4.34
C THR A 106 -45.17 -43.40 4.93
N SER A 107 -44.70 -43.58 6.17
CA SER A 107 -43.92 -42.59 6.90
C SER A 107 -42.79 -43.22 7.72
N CYS A 108 -41.80 -42.41 8.06
CA CYS A 108 -40.66 -42.81 8.87
C CYS A 108 -41.04 -42.82 10.35
N VAL A 109 -40.88 -43.96 11.02
CA VAL A 109 -41.26 -44.14 12.44
C VAL A 109 -40.00 -44.39 13.29
N GLU A 110 -39.95 -43.78 14.48
CA GLU A 110 -38.83 -43.94 15.43
C GLU A 110 -38.83 -45.36 16.01
N GLN A 111 -37.77 -46.11 15.78
CA GLN A 111 -37.55 -47.44 16.35
C GLN A 111 -36.87 -47.28 17.72
N SER A 112 -37.53 -47.79 18.76
CA SER A 112 -37.03 -47.73 20.14
C SER A 112 -35.88 -48.72 20.35
N SER A 113 -34.65 -48.31 20.06
CA SER A 113 -33.45 -48.97 20.56
C SER A 113 -32.48 -47.92 21.11
N LEU A 114 -32.22 -48.02 22.41
CA LEU A 114 -31.13 -47.33 23.10
C LEU A 114 -29.82 -47.71 22.41
N ASP A 115 -29.08 -46.73 21.92
CA ASP A 115 -27.62 -46.84 21.84
C ASP A 115 -26.96 -45.50 22.18
N ASN A 116 -26.06 -45.58 23.15
CA ASN A 116 -25.22 -44.51 23.67
C ASN A 116 -24.09 -44.18 22.69
N PRO A 117 -23.84 -42.91 22.32
CA PRO A 117 -22.57 -42.52 21.76
C PRO A 117 -21.73 -41.87 22.87
N LEU A 118 -20.94 -42.67 23.59
CA LEU A 118 -19.95 -42.12 24.52
C LEU A 118 -18.64 -42.90 24.42
N SER A 119 -17.92 -42.67 23.33
CA SER A 119 -16.53 -43.10 23.20
C SER A 119 -15.77 -42.29 22.13
N ILE A 120 -15.57 -40.99 22.37
CA ILE A 120 -14.47 -40.24 21.74
C ILE A 120 -13.89 -39.29 22.79
N TYR A 121 -13.23 -39.84 23.81
CA TYR A 121 -12.33 -39.04 24.65
C TYR A 121 -11.30 -39.88 25.42
N TYR A 122 -10.74 -40.92 24.81
CA TYR A 122 -9.62 -41.65 25.44
C TYR A 122 -8.70 -42.26 24.37
N TYR A 123 -7.94 -41.41 23.69
CA TYR A 123 -6.74 -41.83 22.94
C TYR A 123 -5.75 -40.66 22.82
N PHE A 124 -5.33 -40.09 23.95
CA PHE A 124 -4.11 -39.27 24.02
C PHE A 124 -3.51 -39.40 25.43
N SER A 125 -3.11 -40.60 25.80
CA SER A 125 -2.25 -40.78 26.97
C SER A 125 -1.39 -42.01 26.81
N SER A 126 -0.23 -41.84 26.18
CA SER A 126 0.99 -42.60 26.48
C SER A 126 2.11 -42.25 25.50
N SER A 127 2.81 -41.15 25.73
CA SER A 127 4.23 -41.00 25.36
C SER A 127 4.77 -39.68 25.92
N ASN A 128 6.07 -39.64 26.25
CA ASN A 128 6.79 -38.42 26.66
C ASN A 128 6.78 -37.32 25.57
N LEU A 129 6.16 -37.57 24.42
CA LEU A 129 6.01 -36.66 23.29
C LEU A 129 5.10 -35.48 23.61
N LEU A 130 3.91 -35.72 24.18
CA LEU A 130 2.94 -34.65 24.41
C LEU A 130 3.46 -33.59 25.40
N PRO A 131 4.04 -33.95 26.56
CA PRO A 131 4.66 -32.96 27.45
C PRO A 131 5.83 -32.23 26.78
N SER A 132 6.71 -32.96 26.07
CA SER A 132 7.86 -32.36 25.39
C SER A 132 7.43 -31.39 24.29
N LEU A 133 6.39 -31.71 23.54
CA LEU A 133 5.81 -30.86 22.51
C LEU A 133 5.17 -29.61 23.12
N ILE A 134 4.35 -29.75 24.17
CA ILE A 134 3.73 -28.60 24.85
C ILE A 134 4.80 -27.66 25.40
N TRP A 135 5.78 -28.17 26.16
CA TRP A 135 6.85 -27.35 26.72
C TRP A 135 7.71 -26.69 25.64
N THR A 136 8.05 -27.44 24.58
CA THR A 136 8.82 -26.86 23.46
C THR A 136 8.04 -25.74 22.79
N LEU A 137 6.75 -25.92 22.47
CA LEU A 137 5.93 -24.88 21.84
C LEU A 137 5.74 -23.65 22.73
N VAL A 138 5.54 -23.83 24.04
CA VAL A 138 5.45 -22.72 25.01
C VAL A 138 6.77 -21.95 25.08
N ILE A 139 7.90 -22.65 25.17
CA ILE A 139 9.24 -22.03 25.16
C ILE A 139 9.47 -21.30 23.84
N THR A 140 9.10 -21.91 22.71
CA THR A 140 9.20 -21.31 21.37
C THR A 140 8.41 -20.00 21.31
N LEU A 141 7.17 -20.00 21.82
CA LEU A 141 6.31 -18.82 21.85
C LEU A 141 6.92 -17.71 22.72
N ILE A 142 7.45 -18.04 23.89
CA ILE A 142 8.11 -17.07 24.77
C ILE A 142 9.37 -16.50 24.11
N LEU A 143 10.19 -17.36 23.48
CA LEU A 143 11.42 -16.95 22.78
C LEU A 143 11.13 -16.19 21.47
N SER A 144 9.95 -16.36 20.87
CA SER A 144 9.60 -15.65 19.64
C SER A 144 9.62 -14.11 19.80
N VAL A 145 9.25 -13.60 20.99
CA VAL A 145 9.25 -12.15 21.29
C VAL A 145 10.66 -11.54 21.23
N PRO A 146 11.68 -12.05 21.96
CA PRO A 146 13.04 -11.55 21.82
C PRO A 146 13.62 -11.79 20.43
N PHE A 147 13.23 -12.86 19.71
CA PHE A 147 13.62 -13.04 18.31
C PHE A 147 13.06 -11.93 17.40
N VAL A 148 11.78 -11.59 17.51
CA VAL A 148 11.15 -10.48 16.77
C VAL A 148 11.85 -9.16 17.08
N LEU A 149 12.11 -8.88 18.36
CA LEU A 149 12.81 -7.67 18.77
C LEU A 149 14.26 -7.65 18.25
N CYS A 150 14.95 -8.79 18.27
CA CYS A 150 16.30 -8.93 17.71
C CYS A 150 16.31 -8.63 16.22
N VAL A 151 15.42 -9.26 15.44
CA VAL A 151 15.28 -9.01 13.99
C VAL A 151 14.96 -7.53 13.72
N LEU A 152 14.05 -6.93 14.49
CA LEU A 152 13.72 -5.50 14.37
C LEU A 152 14.93 -4.59 14.67
N LEU A 153 15.72 -4.89 15.71
CA LEU A 153 16.94 -4.14 16.04
C LEU A 153 18.02 -4.30 14.98
N LEU A 154 18.19 -5.52 14.46
CA LEU A 154 19.10 -5.82 13.35
C LEU A 154 18.72 -5.02 12.11
N LEU A 155 17.43 -5.05 11.72
CA LEU A 155 16.93 -4.28 10.58
C LEU A 155 16.99 -2.76 10.81
N LYS A 156 16.97 -2.27 12.05
CA LYS A 156 17.11 -0.85 12.36
C LYS A 156 18.56 -0.34 12.27
N HIS A 157 19.53 -1.11 12.77
CA HIS A 157 20.93 -0.66 12.85
C HIS A 157 21.79 -1.13 11.67
N TYR A 158 21.49 -2.30 11.11
CA TYR A 158 22.33 -2.98 10.12
C TYR A 158 21.58 -3.28 8.81
N THR A 159 20.56 -2.49 8.46
CA THR A 159 19.73 -2.71 7.25
C THR A 159 20.59 -2.88 6.00
N LYS A 160 21.60 -2.01 5.85
CA LYS A 160 22.49 -2.01 4.69
C LYS A 160 23.26 -3.33 4.58
N GLN A 161 23.90 -3.79 5.66
CA GLN A 161 24.62 -5.07 5.62
C GLN A 161 23.66 -6.23 5.37
N ILE A 162 22.50 -6.25 6.04
CA ILE A 162 21.55 -7.36 5.95
C ILE A 162 21.02 -7.51 4.52
N VAL A 163 20.60 -6.42 3.88
CA VAL A 163 20.10 -6.47 2.50
C VAL A 163 21.21 -6.91 1.53
N TYR A 164 22.42 -6.35 1.63
CA TYR A 164 23.50 -6.74 0.72
C TYR A 164 24.03 -8.16 0.94
N VAL A 165 23.98 -8.69 2.15
CA VAL A 165 24.35 -10.09 2.45
C VAL A 165 23.26 -11.05 2.00
N SER A 166 21.98 -10.66 2.11
CA SER A 166 20.86 -11.53 1.74
C SER A 166 20.64 -11.61 0.22
N LEU A 167 20.90 -10.55 -0.55
CA LEU A 167 20.78 -10.57 -2.02
C LEU A 167 21.53 -11.73 -2.71
N PRO A 168 22.84 -11.96 -2.47
CA PRO A 168 23.54 -13.10 -3.07
C PRO A 168 23.01 -14.43 -2.52
N PHE A 169 22.57 -14.48 -1.27
CA PHE A 169 21.98 -15.69 -0.70
C PHE A 169 20.71 -16.12 -1.45
N PHE A 170 19.85 -15.18 -1.85
CA PHE A 170 18.68 -15.46 -2.68
C PHE A 170 19.01 -15.97 -4.08
N ILE A 171 20.22 -15.73 -4.57
CA ILE A 171 20.69 -16.24 -5.86
C ILE A 171 21.34 -17.62 -5.66
N ILE A 172 22.17 -17.77 -4.63
CA ILE A 172 22.94 -18.99 -4.36
C ILE A 172 22.05 -20.16 -3.94
N VAL A 173 21.03 -19.93 -3.09
CA VAL A 173 20.18 -21.00 -2.58
C VAL A 173 19.39 -21.71 -3.69
N PRO A 174 18.67 -21.00 -4.58
CA PRO A 174 18.01 -21.65 -5.71
C PRO A 174 18.97 -22.39 -6.63
N ILE A 175 20.17 -21.85 -6.90
CA ILE A 175 21.20 -22.55 -7.67
C ILE A 175 21.58 -23.87 -6.98
N PHE A 176 21.84 -23.83 -5.68
CA PHE A 176 22.19 -25.02 -4.92
C PHE A 176 21.07 -26.05 -4.91
N LEU A 177 19.83 -25.63 -4.71
CA LEU A 177 18.66 -26.51 -4.72
C LEU A 177 18.41 -27.13 -6.10
N ASP A 178 18.60 -26.36 -7.17
CA ASP A 178 18.44 -26.84 -8.55
C ASP A 178 19.49 -27.89 -8.90
N VAL A 179 20.77 -27.61 -8.58
CA VAL A 179 21.87 -28.57 -8.76
C VAL A 179 21.66 -29.80 -7.88
N TYR A 180 21.26 -29.62 -6.62
CA TYR A 180 20.97 -30.73 -5.72
C TYR A 180 19.84 -31.61 -6.24
N TRP A 181 18.73 -31.01 -6.70
CA TRP A 181 17.61 -31.74 -7.28
C TRP A 181 18.03 -32.52 -8.52
N PHE A 182 18.80 -31.90 -9.42
CA PHE A 182 19.32 -32.56 -10.62
C PHE A 182 20.19 -33.78 -10.27
N VAL A 183 21.12 -33.63 -9.32
CA VAL A 183 22.01 -34.72 -8.89
C VAL A 183 21.23 -35.81 -8.16
N ALA A 184 20.40 -35.44 -7.19
CA ALA A 184 19.59 -36.38 -6.41
C ALA A 184 18.65 -37.19 -7.30
N CYS A 185 17.97 -36.54 -8.26
CA CYS A 185 17.08 -37.22 -9.19
C CYS A 185 17.83 -38.10 -10.22
N THR A 186 19.12 -37.83 -10.47
CA THR A 186 19.94 -38.65 -11.35
C THR A 186 20.49 -39.89 -10.65
N VAL A 187 20.76 -39.80 -9.35
CA VAL A 187 21.24 -40.92 -8.54
C VAL A 187 20.09 -41.82 -8.10
N ASP A 188 18.94 -41.26 -7.78
CA ASP A 188 17.78 -42.02 -7.35
C ASP A 188 17.07 -42.70 -8.53
N SER A 189 16.95 -44.02 -8.48
CA SER A 189 16.39 -44.82 -9.57
C SER A 189 14.92 -44.49 -9.82
N THR A 190 14.15 -44.18 -8.76
CA THR A 190 12.73 -43.89 -8.89
C THR A 190 12.48 -42.56 -9.59
N CYS A 191 13.23 -41.51 -9.22
CA CYS A 191 13.15 -40.21 -9.88
C CYS A 191 13.69 -40.22 -11.31
N SER A 192 14.76 -40.99 -11.56
CA SER A 192 15.36 -41.08 -12.88
C SER A 192 14.45 -41.76 -13.91
N ASP A 193 13.62 -42.71 -13.49
CA ASP A 193 12.66 -43.40 -14.36
C ASP A 193 11.44 -42.51 -14.70
N ASP A 194 10.95 -41.75 -13.73
CA ASP A 194 9.82 -40.83 -13.92
C ASP A 194 10.17 -39.61 -14.80
N PHE A 195 11.41 -39.11 -14.70
CA PHE A 195 11.85 -37.92 -15.43
C PHE A 195 12.99 -38.25 -16.39
N PRO A 196 12.78 -38.25 -17.72
CA PRO A 196 13.86 -38.45 -18.68
C PRO A 196 14.98 -37.40 -18.55
N ILE A 197 16.21 -37.76 -18.91
CA ILE A 197 17.37 -36.88 -18.78
C ILE A 197 17.20 -35.53 -19.50
N GLY A 198 16.50 -35.53 -20.65
CA GLY A 198 16.19 -34.31 -21.40
C GLY A 198 15.29 -33.34 -20.63
N TYR A 199 14.31 -33.85 -19.87
CA TYR A 199 13.47 -33.02 -19.02
C TYR A 199 14.26 -32.42 -17.85
N ARG A 200 15.11 -33.23 -17.19
CA ARG A 200 15.98 -32.77 -16.09
C ARG A 200 16.91 -31.65 -16.53
N VAL A 201 17.56 -31.79 -17.70
CA VAL A 201 18.43 -30.75 -18.27
C VAL A 201 17.62 -29.49 -18.63
N LEU A 202 16.41 -29.66 -19.18
CA LEU A 202 15.55 -28.53 -19.51
C LEU A 202 15.16 -27.74 -18.26
N VAL A 203 14.78 -28.40 -17.17
CA VAL A 203 14.46 -27.75 -15.90
C VAL A 203 15.66 -26.97 -15.36
N LEU A 204 16.84 -27.61 -15.33
CA LEU A 204 18.08 -26.98 -14.86
C LEU A 204 18.41 -25.71 -15.67
N VAL A 205 18.39 -25.79 -17.00
CA VAL A 205 18.66 -24.62 -17.87
C VAL A 205 17.61 -23.53 -17.67
N PHE A 206 16.33 -23.91 -17.54
CA PHE A 206 15.25 -22.96 -17.33
C PHE A 206 15.40 -22.21 -16.00
N VAL A 207 15.71 -22.91 -14.91
CA VAL A 207 15.92 -22.31 -13.58
C VAL A 207 17.12 -21.36 -13.61
N PHE A 208 18.25 -21.76 -14.22
CA PHE A 208 19.39 -20.86 -14.40
C PHE A 208 19.08 -19.61 -15.22
N LEU A 209 18.26 -19.73 -16.27
CA LEU A 209 17.81 -18.58 -17.08
C LEU A 209 16.98 -17.61 -16.23
N VAL A 210 16.01 -18.13 -15.46
CA VAL A 210 15.19 -17.31 -14.56
C VAL A 210 16.07 -16.57 -13.55
N ILE A 211 17.05 -17.26 -12.95
CA ILE A 211 17.99 -16.65 -12.01
C ILE A 211 18.83 -15.57 -12.69
N ALA A 212 19.33 -15.80 -13.90
CA ALA A 212 20.08 -14.81 -14.67
C ALA A 212 19.24 -13.55 -14.96
N VAL A 213 17.96 -13.71 -15.28
CA VAL A 213 17.03 -12.59 -15.48
C VAL A 213 16.82 -11.81 -14.17
N ILE A 214 16.63 -12.50 -13.04
CA ILE A 214 16.49 -11.84 -11.73
C ILE A 214 17.75 -11.04 -11.40
N VAL A 215 18.94 -11.62 -11.58
CA VAL A 215 20.23 -10.93 -11.37
C VAL A 215 20.32 -9.71 -12.27
N TRP A 216 19.99 -9.85 -13.55
CA TRP A 216 20.01 -8.73 -14.50
C TRP A 216 19.07 -7.59 -14.05
N ILE A 217 17.85 -7.91 -13.63
CA ILE A 217 16.88 -6.93 -13.11
C ILE A 217 17.44 -6.19 -11.89
N ILE A 218 18.04 -6.91 -10.94
CA ILE A 218 18.64 -6.33 -9.73
C ILE A 218 19.79 -5.40 -10.08
N VAL A 219 20.69 -5.82 -10.98
CA VAL A 219 21.88 -5.04 -11.39
C VAL A 219 21.46 -3.76 -12.13
N VAL A 220 20.53 -3.85 -13.08
CA VAL A 220 20.04 -2.66 -13.83
C VAL A 220 19.36 -1.66 -12.90
N ASN A 221 18.69 -2.14 -11.85
CA ASN A 221 17.93 -1.30 -10.92
C ASN A 221 18.64 -1.09 -9.57
N TRP A 222 19.98 -1.13 -9.53
CA TRP A 222 20.75 -1.00 -8.28
C TRP A 222 20.41 0.25 -7.46
N HIS A 223 20.16 1.39 -8.13
CA HIS A 223 19.70 2.62 -7.47
C HIS A 223 18.40 2.42 -6.66
N ARG A 224 17.50 1.57 -7.15
CA ARG A 224 16.24 1.25 -6.46
C ARG A 224 16.45 0.36 -5.26
N VAL A 225 17.44 -0.54 -5.31
CA VAL A 225 17.87 -1.33 -4.15
C VAL A 225 18.34 -0.41 -3.02
N GLU A 226 19.14 0.62 -3.35
CA GLU A 226 19.58 1.60 -2.34
C GLU A 226 18.41 2.35 -1.71
N LEU A 227 17.42 2.75 -2.51
CA LEU A 227 16.18 3.36 -2.01
C LEU A 227 15.43 2.40 -1.07
N THR A 228 15.27 1.13 -1.46
CA THR A 228 14.63 0.10 -0.62
C THR A 228 15.35 -0.06 0.72
N VAL A 229 16.68 -0.06 0.75
CA VAL A 229 17.46 -0.13 2.01
C VAL A 229 17.13 1.06 2.92
N LYS A 230 17.07 2.28 2.38
CA LYS A 230 16.74 3.49 3.16
C LYS A 230 15.31 3.42 3.72
N ILE A 231 14.35 2.98 2.90
CA ILE A 231 12.95 2.82 3.32
C ILE A 231 12.84 1.78 4.43
N ILE A 232 13.43 0.59 4.27
CA ILE A 232 13.39 -0.47 5.30
C ILE A 232 14.00 0.03 6.62
N ALA A 233 15.07 0.83 6.57
CA ALA A 233 15.69 1.39 7.77
C ALA A 233 14.74 2.35 8.51
N VAL A 234 14.12 3.27 7.77
CA VAL A 234 13.14 4.22 8.31
C VAL A 234 11.90 3.50 8.84
N SER A 235 11.40 2.50 8.12
CA SER A 235 10.26 1.67 8.51
C SER A 235 10.51 0.87 9.79
N SER A 236 11.70 0.26 9.91
CA SER A 236 12.10 -0.45 11.12
C SER A 236 12.21 0.49 12.31
N HIS A 237 12.70 1.72 12.08
CA HIS A 237 12.73 2.76 13.10
C HIS A 237 11.30 3.17 13.51
N ALA A 238 10.42 3.45 12.56
CA ALA A 238 9.03 3.83 12.79
C ALA A 238 8.25 2.75 13.56
N LEU A 239 8.41 1.48 13.18
CA LEU A 239 7.80 0.34 13.86
C LEU A 239 8.35 0.16 15.28
N SER A 240 9.65 0.37 15.49
CA SER A 240 10.27 0.30 16.83
C SER A 240 9.74 1.35 17.79
N GLN A 241 9.24 2.49 17.29
CA GLN A 241 8.59 3.52 18.11
C GLN A 241 7.10 3.25 18.34
N ASN A 242 6.49 2.32 17.60
CA ASN A 242 5.07 2.01 17.63
C ASN A 242 4.80 0.52 17.88
N LEU A 243 5.53 -0.10 18.82
CA LEU A 243 5.41 -1.53 19.16
C LEU A 243 4.00 -1.97 19.60
N GLY A 244 3.15 -1.03 20.02
CA GLY A 244 1.74 -1.30 20.34
C GLY A 244 0.95 -1.92 19.19
N LEU A 245 1.40 -1.75 17.94
CA LEU A 245 0.79 -2.40 16.77
C LEU A 245 0.80 -3.93 16.88
N PHE A 246 1.84 -4.53 17.48
CA PHE A 246 1.91 -5.98 17.68
C PHE A 246 0.88 -6.52 18.68
N GLY A 247 0.32 -5.68 19.55
CA GLY A 247 -0.76 -6.06 20.45
C GLY A 247 -2.15 -5.76 19.89
N VAL A 248 -2.31 -4.61 19.23
CA VAL A 248 -3.62 -4.15 18.72
C VAL A 248 -4.09 -4.99 17.55
N LEU A 249 -3.22 -5.29 16.59
CA LEU A 249 -3.63 -5.99 15.37
C LEU A 249 -4.07 -7.44 15.64
N PRO A 250 -3.40 -8.26 16.49
CA PRO A 250 -3.93 -9.57 16.87
C PRO A 250 -5.20 -9.47 17.70
N ALA A 251 -5.35 -8.43 18.52
CA ALA A 251 -6.60 -8.19 19.26
C ALA A 251 -7.78 -7.91 18.31
N LEU A 252 -7.55 -7.21 17.19
CA LEU A 252 -8.56 -7.06 16.13
C LEU A 252 -8.91 -8.40 15.47
N THR A 253 -7.90 -9.22 15.15
CA THR A 253 -8.14 -10.58 14.62
C THR A 253 -8.91 -11.45 15.62
N LEU A 254 -8.57 -11.39 16.91
CA LEU A 254 -9.27 -12.11 17.96
C LEU A 254 -10.73 -11.65 18.08
N GLY A 255 -10.98 -10.34 17.97
CA GLY A 255 -12.33 -9.78 17.91
C GLY A 255 -13.15 -10.33 16.74
N LEU A 256 -12.54 -10.50 15.57
CA LEU A 256 -13.17 -11.14 14.41
C LEU A 256 -13.52 -12.61 14.69
N VAL A 257 -12.62 -13.37 15.32
CA VAL A 257 -12.87 -14.76 15.71
C VAL A 257 -14.04 -14.85 16.67
N VAL A 258 -14.08 -13.99 17.70
CA VAL A 258 -15.21 -13.92 18.65
C VAL A 258 -16.53 -13.59 17.93
N TYR A 259 -16.50 -12.70 16.94
CA TYR A 259 -17.64 -12.39 16.09
C TYR A 259 -18.12 -13.59 15.25
N TYR A 260 -17.24 -14.50 14.83
CA TYR A 260 -17.60 -15.70 14.04
C TYR A 260 -18.21 -16.82 14.86
N VAL A 261 -17.84 -16.96 16.14
CA VAL A 261 -18.36 -18.02 17.02
C VAL A 261 -19.89 -18.15 16.96
N PRO A 262 -20.70 -17.09 17.18
CA PRO A 262 -22.16 -17.22 17.11
C PRO A 262 -22.67 -17.58 15.70
N ILE A 263 -22.03 -17.10 14.63
CA ILE A 263 -22.45 -17.42 13.25
C ILE A 263 -22.24 -18.91 12.96
N VAL A 264 -21.10 -19.47 13.35
CA VAL A 264 -20.83 -20.91 13.19
C VAL A 264 -21.82 -21.75 13.99
N VAL A 265 -22.15 -21.33 15.21
CA VAL A 265 -23.19 -21.99 16.03
C VAL A 265 -24.56 -21.94 15.35
N PHE A 266 -24.95 -20.79 14.78
CA PHE A 266 -26.21 -20.65 14.04
C PHE A 266 -26.26 -21.50 12.76
N LEU A 267 -25.13 -21.70 12.08
CA LEU A 267 -25.05 -22.62 10.93
C LEU A 267 -25.28 -24.07 11.34
N VAL A 268 -24.74 -24.49 12.49
CA VAL A 268 -25.00 -25.83 13.05
C VAL A 268 -26.49 -25.98 13.37
N PHE A 269 -27.12 -24.98 13.99
CA PHE A 269 -28.56 -25.02 14.26
C PHE A 269 -29.41 -24.95 12.98
N ALA A 270 -28.99 -24.20 11.96
CA ALA A 270 -29.67 -24.16 10.67
C ALA A 270 -29.73 -25.54 10.01
N ASN A 271 -28.68 -26.36 10.13
CA ASN A 271 -28.67 -27.73 9.61
C ASN A 271 -29.72 -28.64 10.31
N GLN A 272 -30.11 -28.31 11.54
CA GLN A 272 -31.16 -29.00 12.31
C GLN A 272 -32.58 -28.53 11.98
N ASN A 273 -32.76 -27.60 11.04
CA ASN A 273 -34.08 -27.17 10.56
C ASN A 273 -34.46 -27.98 9.31
N GLY A 274 -35.50 -28.79 9.45
CA GLY A 274 -35.94 -29.72 8.42
C GLY A 274 -36.85 -30.80 8.98
N GLU A 275 -37.16 -31.73 8.11
CA GLU A 275 -38.03 -32.87 8.37
C GLU A 275 -37.42 -34.17 7.85
N ILE A 276 -37.81 -35.29 8.46
CA ILE A 276 -37.42 -36.62 8.02
C ILE A 276 -38.38 -37.03 6.91
N VAL A 277 -37.86 -37.30 5.72
CA VAL A 277 -38.64 -37.68 4.55
C VAL A 277 -38.18 -39.03 4.05
N ALA A 278 -39.11 -39.86 3.57
CA ALA A 278 -38.79 -41.11 2.91
C ALA A 278 -38.25 -40.82 1.50
N GLN A 279 -37.07 -41.32 1.20
CA GLN A 279 -36.41 -41.20 -0.09
C GLN A 279 -36.31 -42.59 -0.74
N TYR A 280 -36.59 -42.67 -2.04
CA TYR A 280 -36.50 -43.91 -2.81
C TYR A 280 -35.20 -43.92 -3.60
N GLU A 281 -34.33 -44.88 -3.34
CA GLU A 281 -33.08 -45.05 -4.08
C GLU A 281 -32.77 -46.54 -4.21
N SER A 282 -32.34 -46.97 -5.41
CA SER A 282 -31.91 -48.35 -5.68
C SER A 282 -32.92 -49.46 -5.33
N GLY A 283 -34.23 -49.17 -5.30
CA GLY A 283 -35.27 -50.18 -5.06
C GLY A 283 -35.78 -50.27 -3.62
N GLU A 284 -35.21 -49.52 -2.68
CA GLU A 284 -35.63 -49.48 -1.27
C GLU A 284 -35.94 -48.06 -0.80
N TYR A 285 -36.83 -47.93 0.19
CA TYR A 285 -37.15 -46.66 0.85
C TYR A 285 -36.31 -46.51 2.12
N TYR A 286 -35.60 -45.39 2.23
CA TYR A 286 -34.80 -45.04 3.40
C TYR A 286 -35.18 -43.64 3.89
N CYS A 287 -35.04 -43.41 5.19
CA CYS A 287 -35.40 -42.15 5.81
C CYS A 287 -34.20 -41.20 5.79
N THR A 288 -34.33 -40.06 5.11
CA THR A 288 -33.27 -39.05 5.03
C THR A 288 -33.70 -37.74 5.67
N TRP A 289 -32.70 -37.00 6.13
CA TRP A 289 -32.91 -35.65 6.61
C TRP A 289 -33.03 -34.70 5.42
N LYS A 290 -34.20 -34.08 5.27
CA LYS A 290 -34.43 -33.04 4.27
C LYS A 290 -34.45 -31.68 4.97
N GLN A 291 -33.46 -30.85 4.64
CA GLN A 291 -33.39 -29.48 5.15
C GLN A 291 -34.54 -28.63 4.56
N ASP A 292 -34.97 -27.62 5.32
CA ASP A 292 -35.90 -26.62 4.81
C ASP A 292 -35.29 -25.84 3.63
N SER A 293 -36.14 -25.39 2.70
CA SER A 293 -35.72 -24.71 1.47
C SER A 293 -34.92 -23.42 1.68
N TRP A 294 -35.11 -22.75 2.82
CA TRP A 294 -34.40 -21.50 3.17
C TRP A 294 -32.99 -21.74 3.72
N VAL A 295 -32.68 -22.95 4.20
CA VAL A 295 -31.40 -23.27 4.88
C VAL A 295 -30.21 -23.06 3.95
N PRO A 296 -30.16 -23.57 2.70
CA PRO A 296 -29.03 -23.32 1.79
C PRO A 296 -28.80 -21.81 1.50
N ALA A 297 -29.88 -21.05 1.38
CA ALA A 297 -29.79 -19.59 1.16
C ALA A 297 -29.19 -18.88 2.39
N TYR A 298 -29.55 -19.32 3.60
CA TYR A 298 -28.93 -18.82 4.84
C TYR A 298 -27.44 -19.15 4.92
N PHE A 299 -27.03 -20.38 4.54
CA PHE A 299 -25.62 -20.75 4.48
C PHE A 299 -24.83 -19.84 3.54
N ALA A 300 -25.36 -19.57 2.34
CA ALA A 300 -24.73 -18.64 1.40
C ALA A 300 -24.60 -17.23 1.97
N LEU A 301 -25.64 -16.71 2.62
CA LEU A 301 -25.63 -15.41 3.29
C LEU A 301 -24.58 -15.34 4.42
N ALA A 302 -24.52 -16.37 5.27
CA ALA A 302 -23.57 -16.44 6.38
C ALA A 302 -22.12 -16.56 5.90
N ILE A 303 -21.86 -17.36 4.87
CA ILE A 303 -20.52 -17.48 4.27
C ILE A 303 -20.11 -16.15 3.63
N LEU A 304 -21.01 -15.51 2.88
CA LEU A 304 -20.75 -14.21 2.25
C LEU A 304 -20.42 -13.14 3.30
N THR A 305 -21.20 -13.07 4.38
CA THR A 305 -20.95 -12.10 5.46
C THR A 305 -19.66 -12.37 6.20
N MET A 306 -19.33 -13.63 6.49
CA MET A 306 -18.03 -13.99 7.07
C MET A 306 -16.87 -13.62 6.14
N LEU A 307 -16.96 -13.93 4.85
CA LEU A 307 -15.91 -13.58 3.88
C LEU A 307 -15.72 -12.06 3.78
N TRP A 308 -16.80 -11.29 3.69
CA TRP A 308 -16.73 -9.83 3.63
C TRP A 308 -16.20 -9.23 4.94
N SER A 309 -16.60 -9.74 6.11
CA SER A 309 -16.02 -9.26 7.38
C SER A 309 -14.53 -9.60 7.52
N ALA A 310 -14.07 -10.74 6.97
CA ALA A 310 -12.66 -11.10 6.98
C ALA A 310 -11.83 -10.12 6.15
N THR A 311 -12.27 -9.84 4.91
CA THR A 311 -11.57 -8.90 4.04
C THR A 311 -11.63 -7.49 4.59
N ALA A 312 -12.78 -7.03 5.11
CA ALA A 312 -12.88 -5.73 5.77
C ALA A 312 -11.94 -5.62 6.97
N MET A 313 -11.76 -6.68 7.77
CA MET A 313 -10.83 -6.67 8.90
C MET A 313 -9.36 -6.55 8.47
N VAL A 314 -8.96 -7.24 7.39
CA VAL A 314 -7.62 -7.08 6.81
C VAL A 314 -7.39 -5.62 6.38
N GLU A 315 -8.37 -5.01 5.73
CA GLU A 315 -8.27 -3.59 5.33
C GLU A 315 -8.24 -2.64 6.53
N VAL A 316 -8.99 -2.92 7.61
CA VAL A 316 -8.88 -2.17 8.87
C VAL A 316 -7.45 -2.26 9.43
N GLN A 317 -6.81 -3.42 9.39
CA GLN A 317 -5.44 -3.59 9.87
C GLN A 317 -4.45 -2.75 9.06
N ILE A 318 -4.53 -2.79 7.73
CA ILE A 318 -3.71 -1.96 6.82
C ILE A 318 -3.95 -0.48 7.12
N TYR A 319 -5.20 -0.06 7.26
CA TYR A 319 -5.56 1.31 7.61
C TYR A 319 -4.95 1.76 8.94
N VAL A 320 -5.05 0.93 9.99
CA VAL A 320 -4.54 1.27 11.34
C VAL A 320 -3.02 1.39 11.34
N ILE A 321 -2.31 0.49 10.66
CA ILE A 321 -0.86 0.59 10.46
C ILE A 321 -0.55 1.91 9.73
N SER A 322 -1.19 2.13 8.59
CA SER A 322 -0.93 3.28 7.72
C SER A 322 -1.18 4.61 8.43
N GLY A 323 -2.32 4.74 9.11
CA GLY A 323 -2.68 5.95 9.85
C GLY A 323 -1.76 6.23 11.03
N THR A 324 -1.25 5.17 11.68
CA THR A 324 -0.31 5.32 12.81
C THR A 324 1.06 5.79 12.35
N ILE A 325 1.57 5.19 11.26
CA ILE A 325 2.88 5.52 10.69
C ILE A 325 2.83 6.88 10.00
N ALA A 326 1.76 7.23 9.29
CA ALA A 326 1.62 8.55 8.68
C ALA A 326 1.60 9.68 9.71
N GLN A 327 0.91 9.51 10.85
CA GLN A 327 0.97 10.45 11.96
C GLN A 327 2.39 10.62 12.51
N TRP A 328 3.15 9.52 12.59
CA TRP A 328 4.54 9.57 13.03
C TRP A 328 5.43 10.28 12.01
N TYR A 329 5.33 9.90 10.74
CA TYR A 329 6.14 10.41 9.64
C TYR A 329 5.93 11.91 9.41
N PHE A 330 4.69 12.39 9.46
CA PHE A 330 4.37 13.81 9.26
C PHE A 330 4.34 14.65 10.56
N SER A 331 4.70 14.06 11.71
CA SER A 331 4.79 14.83 12.97
C SER A 331 6.05 15.69 13.00
N LYS A 332 5.98 16.86 13.65
CA LYS A 332 7.17 17.69 13.89
C LYS A 332 8.05 16.99 14.94
N ASP A 333 9.38 17.02 14.75
CA ASP A 333 10.38 16.26 15.51
C ASP A 333 10.25 16.32 17.05
N ASP A 334 9.72 17.41 17.60
CA ASP A 334 9.56 17.61 19.05
C ASP A 334 8.20 17.16 19.64
N SER A 335 7.24 16.75 18.79
CA SER A 335 5.85 16.47 19.18
C SER A 335 5.42 15.05 18.85
N ARG A 336 5.96 14.06 19.59
CA ARG A 336 5.51 12.66 19.41
C ARG A 336 4.00 12.56 19.65
N PRO A 337 3.20 12.07 18.69
CA PRO A 337 1.75 12.01 18.83
C PRO A 337 1.37 11.00 19.93
N ARG A 338 1.00 11.50 21.11
CA ARG A 338 0.42 10.67 22.18
C ARG A 338 -0.89 10.08 21.65
N ARG A 339 -0.98 8.74 21.65
CA ARG A 339 -2.18 7.95 21.28
C ARG A 339 -2.46 7.83 19.76
N SER A 340 -1.42 7.86 18.91
CA SER A 340 -1.53 7.69 17.45
C SER A 340 -2.37 6.46 17.05
N ILE A 341 -2.08 5.28 17.61
CA ILE A 341 -2.81 4.04 17.33
C ILE A 341 -4.31 4.15 17.66
N ARG A 342 -4.65 4.78 18.79
CA ARG A 342 -6.04 4.95 19.21
C ARG A 342 -6.81 5.88 18.26
N ASN A 343 -6.15 6.93 17.77
CA ASN A 343 -6.75 7.82 16.78
C ASN A 343 -6.97 7.10 15.45
N SER A 344 -5.99 6.31 15.00
CA SER A 344 -6.11 5.47 13.79
C SER A 344 -7.26 4.47 13.90
N LEU A 345 -7.40 3.78 15.04
CA LEU A 345 -8.52 2.88 15.33
C LEU A 345 -9.87 3.60 15.30
N ARG A 346 -9.96 4.76 15.97
CA ARG A 346 -11.18 5.58 15.99
C ARG A 346 -11.57 6.02 14.58
N ASN A 347 -10.59 6.36 13.75
CA ASN A 347 -10.84 6.78 12.37
C ASN A 347 -11.28 5.60 11.48
N ALA A 348 -10.65 4.42 11.65
CA ALA A 348 -10.98 3.21 10.92
C ALA A 348 -12.41 2.72 11.18
N PHE A 349 -12.81 2.63 12.46
CA PHE A 349 -14.17 2.19 12.85
C PHE A 349 -15.20 3.33 12.89
N GLY A 350 -14.78 4.57 12.61
CA GLY A 350 -15.64 5.75 12.64
C GLY A 350 -15.79 6.35 11.24
N PRO A 351 -15.24 7.56 10.98
CA PRO A 351 -15.41 8.28 9.71
C PRO A 351 -15.06 7.51 8.43
N SER A 352 -14.03 6.66 8.46
CA SER A 352 -13.57 5.93 7.28
C SER A 352 -14.13 4.50 7.17
N SER A 353 -15.03 4.10 8.08
CA SER A 353 -15.56 2.73 8.10
C SER A 353 -16.28 2.33 6.81
N GLY A 354 -17.07 3.23 6.21
CA GLY A 354 -17.74 2.98 4.93
C GLY A 354 -16.75 2.74 3.79
N THR A 355 -15.69 3.54 3.71
CA THR A 355 -14.61 3.39 2.72
C THR A 355 -13.86 2.08 2.88
N VAL A 356 -13.59 1.68 4.13
CA VAL A 356 -12.93 0.40 4.44
C VAL A 356 -13.85 -0.78 4.12
N CYS A 357 -15.16 -0.70 4.41
CA CYS A 357 -16.13 -1.71 4.01
C CYS A 357 -16.25 -1.86 2.49
N LEU A 358 -16.21 -0.75 1.74
CA LEU A 358 -16.19 -0.76 0.28
C LEU A 358 -14.93 -1.44 -0.26
N SER A 359 -13.75 -1.07 0.25
CA SER A 359 -12.49 -1.73 -0.12
C SER A 359 -12.51 -3.24 0.18
N GLY A 360 -12.97 -3.62 1.37
CA GLY A 360 -13.14 -5.02 1.75
C GLY A 360 -14.13 -5.78 0.86
N LEU A 361 -15.20 -5.13 0.39
CA LEU A 361 -16.16 -5.71 -0.56
C LEU A 361 -15.49 -5.99 -1.90
N LEU A 362 -14.72 -5.03 -2.42
CA LEU A 362 -14.03 -5.16 -3.69
C LEU A 362 -13.03 -6.34 -3.65
N ILE A 363 -12.24 -6.45 -2.59
CA ILE A 363 -11.34 -7.60 -2.39
C ILE A 363 -12.12 -8.91 -2.21
N CYS A 364 -13.26 -8.90 -1.53
CA CYS A 364 -14.11 -10.07 -1.41
C CYS A 364 -14.59 -10.55 -2.78
N VAL A 365 -15.06 -9.64 -3.63
CA VAL A 365 -15.50 -9.95 -5.01
C VAL A 365 -14.34 -10.52 -5.82
N VAL A 366 -13.16 -9.88 -5.77
CA VAL A 366 -11.97 -10.35 -6.48
C VAL A 366 -11.60 -11.78 -6.07
N ARG A 367 -11.58 -12.08 -4.77
CA ARG A 367 -11.26 -13.43 -4.26
C ARG A 367 -12.29 -14.48 -4.66
N VAL A 368 -13.58 -14.13 -4.65
CA VAL A 368 -14.64 -15.02 -5.11
C VAL A 368 -14.50 -15.31 -6.60
N VAL A 369 -14.23 -14.29 -7.42
CA VAL A 369 -13.99 -14.46 -8.86
C VAL A 369 -12.76 -15.32 -9.12
N CYS A 370 -11.64 -15.09 -8.43
CA CYS A 370 -10.45 -15.93 -8.51
C CYS A 370 -10.78 -17.40 -8.20
N ALA A 371 -11.49 -17.64 -7.09
CA ALA A 371 -11.89 -19.00 -6.69
C ALA A 371 -12.79 -19.67 -7.75
N MET A 372 -13.75 -18.94 -8.31
CA MET A 372 -14.62 -19.46 -9.38
C MET A 372 -13.83 -19.80 -10.66
N VAL A 373 -12.90 -18.93 -11.07
CA VAL A 373 -12.04 -19.15 -12.24
C VAL A 373 -11.17 -20.39 -12.05
N ASP A 374 -10.65 -20.59 -10.84
CA ASP A 374 -9.84 -21.75 -10.48
C ASP A 374 -10.67 -23.04 -10.35
N SER A 375 -11.92 -22.95 -9.89
CA SER A 375 -12.85 -24.09 -9.76
C SER A 375 -13.50 -24.52 -11.08
N ALA A 376 -13.61 -23.64 -12.09
CA ALA A 376 -14.16 -23.95 -13.42
C ALA A 376 -13.34 -25.00 -14.21
N ARG A 377 -12.34 -25.62 -13.58
CA ARG A 377 -11.45 -26.65 -14.11
C ARG A 377 -12.05 -28.06 -14.13
N GLN A 378 -13.20 -28.29 -13.50
CA GLN A 378 -13.69 -29.66 -13.27
C GLN A 378 -14.46 -30.32 -14.42
N GLU A 379 -14.76 -29.60 -15.51
CA GLU A 379 -15.44 -30.17 -16.69
C GLU A 379 -14.69 -29.85 -17.99
N ASP A 380 -13.92 -30.82 -18.49
CA ASP A 380 -13.50 -31.05 -19.87
C ASP A 380 -13.23 -29.86 -20.82
N ALA A 381 -12.21 -29.03 -20.52
CA ALA A 381 -11.53 -28.25 -21.55
C ALA A 381 -10.05 -27.99 -21.24
N SER A 382 -9.16 -28.90 -21.64
CA SER A 382 -7.70 -28.66 -21.72
C SER A 382 -7.36 -27.82 -22.96
N GLY A 383 -7.88 -26.59 -23.03
CA GLY A 383 -7.57 -25.63 -24.09
C GLY A 383 -6.46 -24.67 -23.68
N ILE A 384 -5.46 -24.45 -24.55
CA ILE A 384 -4.44 -23.38 -24.38
C ILE A 384 -5.12 -22.02 -24.13
N VAL A 385 -6.28 -21.78 -24.74
CA VAL A 385 -7.10 -20.57 -24.55
C VAL A 385 -7.53 -20.37 -23.10
N TYR A 386 -7.94 -21.44 -22.40
CA TYR A 386 -8.33 -21.35 -20.98
C TYR A 386 -7.13 -21.02 -20.10
N ILE A 387 -5.96 -21.61 -20.36
CA ILE A 387 -4.72 -21.31 -19.62
C ILE A 387 -4.34 -19.84 -19.80
N VAL A 388 -4.39 -19.33 -21.03
CA VAL A 388 -4.10 -17.92 -21.34
C VAL A 388 -5.11 -17.00 -20.67
N LEU A 389 -6.42 -17.29 -20.78
CA LEU A 389 -7.47 -16.49 -20.16
C LEU A 389 -7.32 -16.46 -18.63
N ARG A 390 -7.07 -17.61 -18.00
CA ARG A 390 -6.82 -17.72 -16.55
C ARG A 390 -5.61 -16.89 -16.11
N CYS A 391 -4.52 -16.96 -16.87
CA CYS A 391 -3.33 -16.16 -16.61
C CYS A 391 -3.65 -14.65 -16.69
N CYS A 392 -4.37 -14.22 -17.74
CA CYS A 392 -4.77 -12.83 -17.91
C CYS A 392 -5.69 -12.33 -16.80
N VAL A 393 -6.71 -13.11 -16.44
CA VAL A 393 -7.65 -12.76 -15.37
C VAL A 393 -6.93 -12.69 -14.03
N ASN A 394 -6.11 -13.67 -13.67
CA ASN A 394 -5.36 -13.65 -12.41
C ASN A 394 -4.38 -12.47 -12.36
N THR A 395 -3.75 -12.12 -13.48
CA THR A 395 -2.85 -10.96 -13.54
C THR A 395 -3.61 -9.64 -13.34
N LEU A 396 -4.78 -9.50 -13.99
CA LEU A 396 -5.63 -8.31 -13.84
C LEU A 396 -6.15 -8.17 -12.40
N LEU A 397 -6.60 -9.28 -11.80
CA LEU A 397 -7.09 -9.29 -10.43
C LEU A 397 -5.97 -9.00 -9.42
N ALA A 398 -4.76 -9.54 -9.62
CA ALA A 398 -3.60 -9.20 -8.80
C ALA A 398 -3.21 -7.72 -8.90
N ALA A 399 -3.28 -7.12 -10.10
CA ALA A 399 -3.03 -5.68 -10.27
C ALA A 399 -4.08 -4.82 -9.54
N PHE A 400 -5.32 -5.28 -9.51
CA PHE A 400 -6.37 -4.62 -8.73
C PHE A 400 -6.12 -4.73 -7.22
N GLU A 401 -5.75 -5.91 -6.72
CA GLU A 401 -5.40 -6.09 -5.29
C GLU A 401 -4.24 -5.18 -4.88
N PHE A 402 -3.20 -5.09 -5.71
CA PHE A 402 -2.09 -4.15 -5.52
C PHE A 402 -2.59 -2.70 -5.44
N LEU A 403 -3.40 -2.25 -6.39
CA LEU A 403 -3.92 -0.87 -6.39
C LEU A 403 -4.80 -0.60 -5.15
N ASN A 404 -5.64 -1.56 -4.76
CA ASN A 404 -6.50 -1.44 -3.58
C ASN A 404 -5.67 -1.30 -2.28
N LYS A 405 -4.61 -2.10 -2.12
CA LYS A 405 -3.67 -2.00 -0.98
C LYS A 405 -3.15 -0.57 -0.83
N PHE A 406 -2.61 0.03 -1.89
CA PHE A 406 -2.13 1.42 -1.88
C PHE A 406 -3.25 2.45 -1.70
N THR A 407 -4.45 2.16 -2.19
CA THR A 407 -5.62 3.04 -2.01
C THR A 407 -5.98 3.16 -0.54
N VAL A 408 -6.01 2.06 0.21
CA VAL A 408 -6.32 2.09 1.66
C VAL A 408 -5.26 2.84 2.46
N ILE A 409 -3.97 2.70 2.08
CA ILE A 409 -2.89 3.53 2.66
C ILE A 409 -3.19 5.03 2.46
N PHE A 410 -3.61 5.41 1.25
CA PHE A 410 -3.99 6.79 0.94
C PHE A 410 -5.20 7.28 1.74
N VAL A 411 -6.26 6.47 1.85
CA VAL A 411 -7.44 6.80 2.67
C VAL A 411 -7.02 7.02 4.13
N ALA A 412 -6.09 6.22 4.66
CA ALA A 412 -5.59 6.41 6.01
C ALA A 412 -4.86 7.76 6.18
N ILE A 413 -4.09 8.19 5.17
CA ILE A 413 -3.37 9.47 5.18
C ILE A 413 -4.33 10.66 5.04
N THR A 414 -5.16 10.67 4.00
CA THR A 414 -5.97 11.84 3.60
C THR A 414 -7.33 11.91 4.28
N GLY A 415 -7.94 10.75 4.56
CA GLY A 415 -9.33 10.67 5.05
C GLY A 415 -10.38 10.88 3.97
N GLU A 416 -10.01 10.79 2.69
CA GLU A 416 -10.92 10.94 1.56
C GLU A 416 -11.76 9.67 1.30
N ALA A 417 -12.83 9.81 0.50
CA ALA A 417 -13.64 8.69 0.03
C ALA A 417 -12.84 7.76 -0.92
N TYR A 418 -13.30 6.51 -1.08
CA TYR A 418 -12.57 5.48 -1.84
C TYR A 418 -12.18 5.93 -3.25
N CYS A 419 -13.13 6.40 -4.05
CA CYS A 419 -12.89 6.74 -5.47
C CYS A 419 -11.89 7.90 -5.62
N THR A 420 -11.97 8.89 -4.73
CA THR A 420 -11.04 10.02 -4.72
C THR A 420 -9.64 9.55 -4.34
N ALA A 421 -9.53 8.74 -3.29
CA ALA A 421 -8.25 8.16 -2.88
C ALA A 421 -7.64 7.27 -3.99
N ALA A 422 -8.44 6.40 -4.62
CA ALA A 422 -8.01 5.53 -5.70
C ALA A 422 -7.46 6.32 -6.90
N ARG A 423 -8.12 7.43 -7.26
CA ARG A 423 -7.62 8.34 -8.30
C ARG A 423 -6.28 8.95 -7.92
N MET A 424 -6.12 9.42 -6.68
CA MET A 424 -4.86 10.00 -6.19
C MET A 424 -3.74 8.94 -6.18
N THR A 425 -4.05 7.71 -5.74
CA THR A 425 -3.15 6.57 -5.75
C THR A 425 -2.72 6.22 -7.18
N TYR A 426 -3.66 6.16 -8.12
CA TYR A 426 -3.35 5.88 -9.52
C TYR A 426 -2.42 6.93 -10.14
N GLU A 427 -2.66 8.23 -9.90
CA GLU A 427 -1.78 9.29 -10.43
C GLU A 427 -0.37 9.23 -9.84
N LEU A 428 -0.24 8.96 -8.54
CA LEU A 428 1.06 8.79 -7.90
C LEU A 428 1.78 7.54 -8.41
N LEU A 429 1.08 6.40 -8.48
CA LEU A 429 1.64 5.16 -8.98
C LEU A 429 2.00 5.29 -10.45
N LYS A 430 1.18 5.88 -11.32
CA LYS A 430 1.50 6.07 -12.74
C LYS A 430 2.87 6.73 -12.98
N ARG A 431 3.27 7.67 -12.12
CA ARG A 431 4.57 8.34 -12.19
C ARG A 431 5.72 7.53 -11.60
N ASN A 432 5.42 6.70 -10.60
CA ASN A 432 6.41 6.07 -9.74
C ASN A 432 6.29 4.54 -9.65
N LEU A 433 5.52 3.92 -10.57
CA LEU A 433 5.03 2.55 -10.47
C LEU A 433 6.19 1.56 -10.33
N LEU A 434 7.21 1.72 -11.18
CA LEU A 434 8.38 0.84 -11.16
C LEU A 434 9.08 0.91 -9.81
N SER A 435 9.23 2.11 -9.23
CA SER A 435 9.81 2.27 -7.89
C SER A 435 8.96 1.56 -6.83
N ALA A 436 7.63 1.71 -6.88
CA ALA A 436 6.70 1.12 -5.92
C ALA A 436 6.75 -0.40 -5.97
N VAL A 437 6.53 -0.97 -7.17
CA VAL A 437 6.55 -2.42 -7.40
C VAL A 437 7.90 -3.03 -7.02
N PHE A 438 8.99 -2.33 -7.31
CA PHE A 438 10.33 -2.80 -6.96
C PHE A 438 10.55 -2.80 -5.44
N VAL A 439 10.16 -1.73 -4.73
CA VAL A 439 10.28 -1.65 -3.27
C VAL A 439 9.46 -2.74 -2.60
N GLU A 440 8.19 -2.92 -2.98
CA GLU A 440 7.33 -3.98 -2.43
C GLU A 440 7.93 -5.36 -2.72
N THR A 441 8.16 -5.70 -3.99
CA THR A 441 8.66 -7.02 -4.38
C THR A 441 9.99 -7.37 -3.70
N VAL A 442 10.95 -6.44 -3.71
CA VAL A 442 12.27 -6.69 -3.11
C VAL A 442 12.14 -6.79 -1.59
N SER A 443 11.43 -5.88 -0.93
CA SER A 443 11.31 -5.92 0.53
C SER A 443 10.59 -7.17 1.02
N THR A 444 9.43 -7.53 0.48
CA THR A 444 8.66 -8.72 0.91
C THR A 444 9.48 -10.01 0.75
N ARG A 445 10.18 -10.18 -0.38
CA ARG A 445 11.02 -11.37 -0.64
C ARG A 445 12.24 -11.42 0.27
N LEU A 446 12.91 -10.29 0.46
CA LEU A 446 14.06 -10.19 1.37
C LEU A 446 13.66 -10.54 2.81
N LEU A 447 12.58 -9.94 3.32
CA LEU A 447 12.09 -10.20 4.68
C LEU A 447 11.70 -11.68 4.86
N ALA A 448 10.98 -12.26 3.89
CA ALA A 448 10.59 -13.66 3.93
C ALA A 448 11.80 -14.61 4.02
N GLY A 449 12.84 -14.39 3.21
CA GLY A 449 14.02 -15.25 3.26
C GLY A 449 14.88 -15.06 4.52
N ILE A 450 15.01 -13.83 5.04
CA ILE A 450 15.71 -13.59 6.32
C ILE A 450 15.08 -14.41 7.44
N ILE A 451 13.75 -14.42 7.50
CA ILE A 451 13.01 -15.14 8.54
C ILE A 451 13.01 -16.65 8.34
N PHE A 452 12.94 -17.10 7.09
CA PHE A 452 13.14 -18.52 6.78
C PHE A 452 14.49 -19.03 7.30
N VAL A 453 15.57 -18.28 7.06
CA VAL A 453 16.92 -18.62 7.52
C VAL A 453 17.00 -18.63 9.04
N PHE A 454 16.54 -17.57 9.72
CA PHE A 454 16.57 -17.52 11.19
C PHE A 454 15.73 -18.63 11.82
N SER A 455 14.55 -18.92 11.26
CA SER A 455 13.71 -20.02 11.73
C SER A 455 14.38 -21.37 11.53
N ALA A 456 15.00 -21.61 10.36
CA ALA A 456 15.72 -22.86 10.10
C ALA A 456 16.90 -23.06 11.07
N ILE A 457 17.69 -22.00 11.35
CA ILE A 457 18.76 -22.05 12.36
C ILE A 457 18.19 -22.40 13.74
N TYR A 458 17.08 -21.78 14.13
CA TYR A 458 16.40 -22.08 15.38
C TYR A 458 15.94 -23.55 15.45
N ALA A 459 15.38 -24.09 14.37
CA ALA A 459 14.96 -25.49 14.29
C ALA A 459 16.12 -26.47 14.52
N VAL A 460 17.29 -26.19 13.92
CA VAL A 460 18.51 -26.99 14.11
C VAL A 460 18.97 -26.92 15.57
N VAL A 461 18.95 -25.74 16.18
CA VAL A 461 19.32 -25.55 17.60
C VAL A 461 18.37 -26.31 18.53
N VAL A 462 17.06 -26.20 18.31
CA VAL A 462 16.05 -26.93 19.09
C VAL A 462 16.22 -28.43 18.94
N CYS A 463 16.44 -28.92 17.71
CA CYS A 463 16.70 -30.34 17.44
C CYS A 463 17.94 -30.84 18.21
N ALA A 464 19.04 -30.07 18.19
CA ALA A 464 20.25 -30.42 18.93
C ALA A 464 20.03 -30.46 20.44
N ILE A 465 19.30 -29.49 21.00
CA ILE A 465 18.97 -29.44 22.43
C ILE A 465 18.07 -30.61 22.83
N LEU A 466 17.03 -30.91 22.05
CA LEU A 466 16.10 -32.01 22.34
C LEU A 466 16.83 -33.36 22.34
N ASN A 467 17.72 -33.59 21.37
CA ASN A 467 18.54 -34.81 21.33
C ASN A 467 19.51 -34.91 22.51
N ALA A 468 20.02 -33.77 23.02
CA ALA A 468 20.94 -33.75 24.16
C ALA A 468 20.22 -33.94 25.52
N VAL A 469 19.03 -33.36 25.69
CA VAL A 469 18.29 -33.35 26.96
C VAL A 469 17.37 -34.56 27.11
N VAL A 470 16.75 -35.00 26.01
CA VAL A 470 15.74 -36.06 26.03
C VAL A 470 16.15 -37.19 25.09
N SER A 471 17.00 -38.09 25.59
CA SER A 471 17.62 -39.18 24.84
C SER A 471 16.67 -40.24 24.28
N ASN A 472 15.39 -40.24 24.69
CA ASN A 472 14.42 -41.30 24.36
C ASN A 472 13.40 -40.93 23.26
N LEU A 473 13.49 -39.76 22.59
CA LEU A 473 12.50 -39.36 21.58
C LEU A 473 12.75 -39.92 20.16
N GLY A 474 13.97 -40.35 19.81
CA GLY A 474 14.25 -40.92 18.49
C GLY A 474 13.73 -40.06 17.32
N ALA A 475 12.84 -40.62 16.49
CA ALA A 475 12.25 -39.93 15.33
C ALA A 475 11.29 -38.78 15.72
N ASP A 476 10.70 -38.84 16.93
CA ASP A 476 9.76 -37.82 17.42
C ASP A 476 10.44 -36.47 17.67
N THR A 477 11.76 -36.46 17.89
CA THR A 477 12.55 -35.23 18.04
C THR A 477 12.44 -34.34 16.81
N TYR A 478 12.53 -34.92 15.61
CA TYR A 478 12.43 -34.16 14.36
C TYR A 478 11.02 -33.60 14.16
N PHE A 479 9.99 -34.36 14.53
CA PHE A 479 8.61 -33.89 14.48
C PHE A 479 8.39 -32.69 15.43
N VAL A 480 8.85 -32.79 16.68
CA VAL A 480 8.73 -31.70 17.67
C VAL A 480 9.50 -30.46 17.21
N ALA A 481 10.72 -30.62 16.69
CA ALA A 481 11.51 -29.52 16.14
C ALA A 481 10.84 -28.88 14.91
N GLY A 482 10.23 -29.69 14.03
CA GLY A 482 9.46 -29.21 12.88
C GLY A 482 8.23 -28.39 13.29
N MET A 483 7.51 -28.80 14.33
CA MET A 483 6.39 -28.03 14.88
C MET A 483 6.86 -26.71 15.52
N ALA A 484 7.99 -26.72 16.23
CA ALA A 484 8.58 -25.50 16.79
C ALA A 484 9.04 -24.52 15.68
N TRP A 485 9.64 -25.04 14.60
CA TRP A 485 9.99 -24.27 13.41
C TRP A 485 8.77 -23.63 12.76
N ALA A 486 7.70 -24.40 12.56
CA ALA A 486 6.45 -23.91 11.97
C ALA A 486 5.83 -22.80 12.84
N LEU A 487 5.80 -22.99 14.17
CA LEU A 487 5.29 -21.97 15.09
C LEU A 487 6.11 -20.67 15.02
N LEU A 488 7.44 -20.77 15.05
CA LEU A 488 8.31 -19.59 14.95
C LEU A 488 8.15 -18.90 13.59
N LEU A 489 8.02 -19.67 12.51
CA LEU A 489 7.78 -19.13 11.16
C LEU A 489 6.45 -18.38 11.09
N VAL A 490 5.38 -18.89 11.72
CA VAL A 490 4.09 -18.18 11.80
C VAL A 490 4.23 -16.86 12.56
N VAL A 491 4.88 -16.85 13.72
CA VAL A 491 5.06 -15.62 14.51
C VAL A 491 5.92 -14.60 13.78
N LEU A 492 7.04 -15.03 13.18
CA LEU A 492 7.89 -14.15 12.39
C LEU A 492 7.22 -13.71 11.08
N GLY A 493 6.42 -14.56 10.46
CA GLY A 493 5.62 -14.22 9.28
C GLY A 493 4.58 -13.13 9.58
N TYR A 494 3.97 -13.19 10.77
CA TYR A 494 3.13 -12.11 11.25
C TYR A 494 3.93 -10.80 11.44
N PHE A 495 5.16 -10.88 11.96
CA PHE A 495 6.06 -9.73 12.01
C PHE A 495 6.36 -9.15 10.61
N VAL A 496 6.64 -10.00 9.61
CA VAL A 496 6.82 -9.54 8.21
C VAL A 496 5.58 -8.83 7.72
N TYR A 497 4.40 -9.41 7.93
CA TYR A 497 3.15 -8.79 7.51
C TYR A 497 3.01 -7.37 8.07
N VAL A 498 3.28 -7.16 9.37
CA VAL A 498 3.23 -5.82 9.96
C VAL A 498 4.29 -4.90 9.35
N LEU A 499 5.53 -5.37 9.24
CA LEU A 499 6.63 -4.56 8.72
C LEU A 499 6.48 -4.21 7.22
N ASP A 500 5.95 -5.12 6.40
CA ASP A 500 5.65 -4.93 4.98
C ASP A 500 4.65 -3.77 4.79
N ASN A 501 3.55 -3.78 5.53
CA ASN A 501 2.58 -2.69 5.51
C ASN A 501 3.16 -1.34 6.00
N VAL A 502 4.10 -1.38 6.95
CA VAL A 502 4.85 -0.18 7.38
C VAL A 502 5.76 0.31 6.25
N ILE A 503 6.46 -0.60 5.55
CA ILE A 503 7.32 -0.29 4.41
C ILE A 503 6.54 0.41 3.30
N ASP A 504 5.37 -0.12 2.93
CA ASP A 504 4.53 0.50 1.90
C ASP A 504 4.03 1.87 2.35
N THR A 505 3.63 2.00 3.62
CA THR A 505 3.19 3.29 4.14
C THR A 505 4.29 4.33 4.09
N VAL A 506 5.51 3.99 4.55
CA VAL A 506 6.66 4.88 4.51
C VAL A 506 7.04 5.22 3.08
N TYR A 507 6.99 4.24 2.16
CA TYR A 507 7.22 4.48 0.75
C TYR A 507 6.21 5.48 0.17
N VAL A 508 4.91 5.33 0.46
CA VAL A 508 3.87 6.27 0.01
C VAL A 508 4.11 7.66 0.58
N CYS A 509 4.45 7.77 1.87
CA CYS A 509 4.76 9.05 2.50
C CYS A 509 5.99 9.72 1.85
N TYR A 510 7.05 8.95 1.59
CA TYR A 510 8.23 9.39 0.84
C TYR A 510 7.89 9.84 -0.57
N ALA A 511 7.06 9.07 -1.29
CA ALA A 511 6.66 9.40 -2.66
C ALA A 511 5.84 10.70 -2.72
N ILE A 512 4.93 10.90 -1.76
CA ILE A 512 4.16 12.14 -1.61
C ILE A 512 5.11 13.33 -1.36
N ASP A 513 6.07 13.20 -0.44
CA ASP A 513 7.01 14.28 -0.13
C ASP A 513 8.00 14.54 -1.25
N ARG A 514 8.42 13.52 -1.99
CA ARG A 514 9.26 13.69 -3.17
C ARG A 514 8.50 14.40 -4.29
N ASP A 515 7.26 14.01 -4.58
CA ASP A 515 6.44 14.68 -5.60
C ASP A 515 6.14 16.14 -5.21
N ARG A 516 5.99 16.43 -3.91
CA ARG A 516 5.93 17.82 -3.39
C ARG A 516 7.26 18.55 -3.55
N GLY A 517 8.36 17.89 -3.20
CA GLY A 517 9.71 18.38 -3.41
C GLY A 517 9.91 18.77 -4.86
N GLU A 518 9.65 17.86 -5.79
CA GLU A 518 9.69 18.06 -7.24
C GLU A 518 8.72 19.13 -7.73
N ALA A 519 7.53 19.29 -7.12
CA ALA A 519 6.65 20.42 -7.44
C ALA A 519 7.22 21.77 -6.96
N THR A 520 7.87 21.79 -5.79
CA THR A 520 8.54 23.01 -5.25
C THR A 520 9.87 23.32 -5.94
N THR A 521 10.62 22.32 -6.41
CA THR A 521 11.91 22.47 -7.11
C THR A 521 11.75 22.54 -8.62
N GLY A 522 10.68 21.94 -9.17
CA GLY A 522 10.27 22.03 -10.56
C GLY A 522 9.63 23.38 -10.89
N MET A 523 9.51 24.26 -9.90
CA MET A 523 9.47 25.67 -10.15
C MET A 523 10.88 26.14 -10.51
N TRP A 524 11.14 26.17 -11.81
CA TRP A 524 12.40 26.63 -12.35
C TRP A 524 12.56 28.11 -11.97
N VAL A 525 13.45 28.40 -11.02
CA VAL A 525 13.88 29.77 -10.75
C VAL A 525 14.94 30.10 -11.78
N THR A 526 14.69 31.10 -12.64
CA THR A 526 15.70 31.50 -13.64
C THR A 526 17.00 31.87 -12.95
N ASP A 527 18.13 31.59 -13.60
CA ASP A 527 19.43 32.01 -13.05
C ASP A 527 19.53 33.54 -12.93
N GLU A 528 18.75 34.28 -13.72
CA GLU A 528 18.54 35.72 -13.55
C GLU A 528 18.02 36.08 -12.14
N CYS A 529 17.03 35.36 -11.61
CA CYS A 529 16.52 35.62 -10.25
C CYS A 529 17.61 35.44 -9.18
N LYS A 530 18.45 34.41 -9.32
CA LYS A 530 19.57 34.15 -8.39
C LYS A 530 20.64 35.24 -8.52
N ASN A 531 20.98 35.61 -9.75
CA ASN A 531 22.01 36.61 -10.02
C ASN A 531 21.57 37.97 -9.45
N SER A 532 20.36 38.43 -9.74
CA SER A 532 19.84 39.69 -9.21
C SER A 532 19.81 39.71 -7.67
N PHE A 533 19.43 38.60 -7.04
CA PHE A 533 19.45 38.51 -5.58
C PHE A 533 20.87 38.52 -4.99
N MET A 534 21.84 37.84 -5.63
CA MET A 534 23.23 37.90 -5.20
C MET A 534 23.83 39.30 -5.37
N GLU A 535 23.45 40.02 -6.43
CA GLU A 535 23.85 41.41 -6.65
C GLU A 535 23.24 42.37 -5.62
N MET A 536 21.99 42.16 -5.23
CA MET A 536 21.39 42.85 -4.08
C MET A 536 22.16 42.55 -2.78
N LYS A 537 22.33 41.27 -2.43
CA LYS A 537 22.88 40.85 -1.14
C LYS A 537 24.33 41.29 -0.93
N TRP A 538 25.18 41.10 -1.95
CA TRP A 538 26.62 41.31 -1.82
C TRP A 538 27.10 42.63 -2.41
N LYS A 539 26.58 43.02 -3.58
CA LYS A 539 27.00 44.26 -4.24
C LYS A 539 26.15 45.48 -3.81
N LYS A 540 25.02 45.26 -3.13
CA LYS A 540 24.07 46.31 -2.68
C LYS A 540 23.63 47.24 -3.82
N VAL A 541 23.52 46.70 -5.04
CA VAL A 541 23.17 47.46 -6.26
C VAL A 541 21.66 47.69 -6.38
N HIS A 542 20.87 46.83 -5.74
CA HIS A 542 19.42 46.83 -5.81
C HIS A 542 18.81 46.96 -4.42
N ARG A 543 17.77 47.79 -4.28
CA ARG A 543 17.05 47.95 -3.01
C ARG A 543 15.95 46.90 -2.83
N TYR A 544 15.32 46.52 -3.93
CA TYR A 544 14.29 45.49 -3.95
C TYR A 544 14.25 44.73 -5.27
N ILE A 545 13.70 43.52 -5.26
CA ILE A 545 13.43 42.71 -6.44
C ILE A 545 12.03 42.15 -6.32
N VAL A 546 11.24 42.26 -7.38
CA VAL A 546 9.92 41.64 -7.51
C VAL A 546 10.03 40.47 -8.47
N PHE A 547 9.49 39.33 -8.07
CA PHE A 547 9.43 38.10 -8.84
C PHE A 547 7.99 37.77 -9.21
N LYS A 548 7.82 37.21 -10.42
CA LYS A 548 6.56 36.63 -10.89
C LYS A 548 6.73 35.17 -11.25
N ILE A 549 5.66 34.41 -11.15
CA ILE A 549 5.53 33.07 -11.68
C ILE A 549 4.79 33.17 -13.02
N ASP A 550 5.40 32.66 -14.08
CA ASP A 550 4.70 32.45 -15.34
C ASP A 550 3.77 31.23 -15.25
N GLU A 551 2.45 31.40 -15.42
CA GLU A 551 1.46 30.32 -15.22
C GLU A 551 1.61 29.19 -16.25
N GLY A 552 2.07 29.49 -17.46
CA GLY A 552 2.24 28.52 -18.55
C GLY A 552 3.47 27.63 -18.37
N SER A 553 4.63 28.24 -18.11
CA SER A 553 5.89 27.51 -17.95
C SER A 553 6.22 27.12 -16.51
N ARG A 554 5.48 27.63 -15.51
CA ARG A 554 5.78 27.51 -14.07
C ARG A 554 7.20 27.97 -13.70
N LEU A 555 7.76 28.89 -14.48
CA LEU A 555 9.08 29.47 -14.29
C LEU A 555 8.96 30.74 -13.42
N VAL A 556 9.77 30.85 -12.37
CA VAL A 556 9.91 32.11 -11.62
C VAL A 556 10.89 32.99 -12.38
N THR A 557 10.42 34.17 -12.74
CA THR A 557 11.19 35.19 -13.45
C THR A 557 11.21 36.48 -12.65
N VAL A 558 12.20 37.33 -12.94
CA VAL A 558 12.26 38.68 -12.38
C VAL A 558 11.20 39.53 -13.09
N ASP A 559 10.34 40.17 -12.30
CA ASP A 559 9.32 41.10 -12.82
C ASP A 559 9.84 42.54 -12.80
N LYS A 560 10.50 42.94 -11.71
CA LYS A 560 11.13 44.26 -11.58
C LYS A 560 12.34 44.20 -10.65
N VAL A 561 13.38 44.95 -10.98
CA VAL A 561 14.53 45.20 -10.10
C VAL A 561 14.55 46.69 -9.76
N GLY A 562 14.52 47.02 -8.47
CA GLY A 562 14.61 48.39 -7.99
C GLY A 562 16.06 48.87 -7.95
N GLY A 563 16.31 50.07 -8.46
CA GLY A 563 17.64 50.70 -8.37
C GLY A 563 18.07 51.02 -6.94
N ALA A 564 19.36 51.32 -6.73
CA ALA A 564 19.92 51.65 -5.41
C ALA A 564 19.31 52.91 -4.75
N GLY A 565 18.70 53.80 -5.53
CA GLY A 565 18.05 55.03 -5.05
C GLY A 565 16.53 54.94 -4.88
N GLU A 566 15.93 53.78 -5.16
CA GLU A 566 14.49 53.58 -5.00
C GLU A 566 14.17 53.16 -3.56
N ASN A 567 13.00 53.57 -3.06
CA ASN A 567 12.58 53.39 -1.67
C ASN A 567 11.46 52.35 -1.54
N TYR A 568 10.97 52.16 -0.32
CA TYR A 568 9.91 51.20 -0.01
C TYR A 568 8.57 51.53 -0.74
N ASP A 569 8.30 52.81 -0.96
CA ASP A 569 7.09 53.25 -1.65
C ASP A 569 7.12 52.83 -3.13
N ASP A 570 8.29 52.84 -3.75
CA ASP A 570 8.48 52.41 -5.15
C ASP A 570 8.27 50.90 -5.30
N LEU A 571 8.67 50.11 -4.30
CA LEU A 571 8.35 48.69 -4.22
C LEU A 571 6.83 48.50 -4.12
N THR A 572 6.16 49.21 -3.22
CA THR A 572 4.71 49.07 -3.01
C THR A 572 3.94 49.46 -4.28
N ALA A 573 4.38 50.50 -4.99
CA ALA A 573 3.81 50.91 -6.27
C ALA A 573 4.01 49.89 -7.40
N SER A 574 5.02 49.01 -7.29
CA SER A 574 5.30 47.97 -8.29
C SER A 574 4.46 46.70 -8.13
N LEU A 575 3.73 46.55 -7.03
CA LEU A 575 2.90 45.37 -6.77
C LEU A 575 1.48 45.53 -7.38
N PRO A 576 1.02 44.57 -8.21
CA PRO A 576 -0.31 44.63 -8.84
C PRO A 576 -1.43 44.37 -7.83
N LYS A 577 -2.63 44.94 -8.05
CA LYS A 577 -3.78 44.76 -7.15
C LYS A 577 -4.62 43.51 -7.46
N ASP A 578 -4.44 42.95 -8.64
CA ASP A 578 -5.24 41.88 -9.24
C ASP A 578 -4.46 40.56 -9.41
N ASP A 579 -3.16 40.55 -9.10
CA ASP A 579 -2.30 39.38 -9.25
C ASP A 579 -1.30 39.22 -8.09
N CYS A 580 -0.79 38.01 -7.88
CA CYS A 580 0.16 37.71 -6.81
C CYS A 580 1.61 37.98 -7.27
N ARG A 581 2.49 38.35 -6.34
CA ARG A 581 3.94 38.53 -6.58
C ARG A 581 4.75 38.11 -5.34
N TYR A 582 6.04 37.84 -5.54
CA TYR A 582 6.98 37.85 -4.43
C TYR A 582 7.86 39.08 -4.52
N ALA A 583 8.24 39.65 -3.40
CA ALA A 583 9.24 40.69 -3.36
C ALA A 583 10.30 40.40 -2.31
N VAL A 584 11.53 40.84 -2.58
CA VAL A 584 12.60 40.89 -1.60
C VAL A 584 12.99 42.34 -1.44
N PHE A 585 13.07 42.80 -0.19
CA PHE A 585 13.41 44.17 0.17
C PHE A 585 14.56 44.18 1.17
N ASP A 586 15.61 44.94 0.88
CA ASP A 586 16.76 45.11 1.77
C ASP A 586 16.59 46.37 2.61
N LEU A 587 16.17 46.19 3.88
CA LEU A 587 15.94 47.29 4.80
C LEU A 587 17.23 47.63 5.55
N ASP A 588 17.73 48.83 5.32
CA ASP A 588 18.79 49.42 6.13
C ASP A 588 18.18 50.31 7.21
N PHE A 589 18.62 50.10 8.46
CA PHE A 589 18.20 50.90 9.60
C PHE A 589 19.38 51.17 10.54
N VAL A 590 19.24 52.23 11.34
CA VAL A 590 20.22 52.62 12.36
C VAL A 590 19.69 52.20 13.73
N THR A 591 20.46 51.36 14.41
CA THR A 591 20.13 50.93 15.78
C THR A 591 20.39 52.05 16.80
N VAL A 592 19.83 51.93 18.00
CA VAL A 592 19.97 52.92 19.10
C VAL A 592 21.46 53.19 19.44
N ASP A 593 22.32 52.20 19.24
CA ASP A 593 23.78 52.30 19.41
C ASP A 593 24.49 52.98 18.20
N ASN A 594 23.75 53.68 17.35
CA ASN A 594 24.21 54.33 16.12
C ASN A 594 24.95 53.39 15.14
N CYS A 595 24.66 52.09 15.22
CA CYS A 595 25.23 51.07 14.34
C CYS A 595 24.28 50.82 13.15
N ARG A 596 24.79 50.94 11.92
CA ARG A 596 24.05 50.62 10.69
C ARG A 596 23.91 49.10 10.55
N LYS A 597 22.68 48.62 10.49
CA LYS A 597 22.36 47.21 10.23
C LYS A 597 21.44 47.11 9.02
N SER A 598 21.47 45.95 8.38
CA SER A 598 20.74 45.67 7.16
C SER A 598 20.07 44.31 7.31
N LYS A 599 18.77 44.22 7.03
CA LYS A 599 17.99 42.99 7.13
C LYS A 599 17.17 42.81 5.84
N ILE A 600 17.26 41.62 5.28
CA ILE A 600 16.55 41.25 4.04
C ILE A 600 15.19 40.66 4.40
N PHE A 601 14.13 41.29 3.88
CA PHE A 601 12.74 40.86 4.03
C PHE A 601 12.26 40.17 2.76
N PHE A 602 11.56 39.06 2.91
CA PHE A 602 10.82 38.41 1.84
C PHE A 602 9.32 38.64 2.05
N ILE A 603 8.68 39.21 1.05
CA ILE A 603 7.27 39.62 1.06
C ILE A 603 6.52 38.74 0.04
N ALA A 604 5.54 37.97 0.52
CA ALA A 604 4.60 37.25 -0.32
C ALA A 604 3.32 38.08 -0.47
N TRP A 605 3.13 38.66 -1.64
CA TRP A 605 2.00 39.53 -1.97
C TRP A 605 0.87 38.74 -2.62
N SER A 606 -0.30 38.70 -1.99
CA SER A 606 -1.47 37.97 -2.46
C SER A 606 -2.76 38.76 -2.26
N PRO A 607 -3.08 39.70 -3.16
CA PRO A 607 -4.22 40.60 -2.97
C PRO A 607 -5.54 39.85 -3.02
N THR A 608 -6.52 40.32 -2.25
CA THR A 608 -7.85 39.70 -2.16
C THR A 608 -8.56 39.57 -3.51
N ALA A 609 -8.32 40.50 -4.45
CA ALA A 609 -8.89 40.50 -5.79
C ALA A 609 -8.25 39.50 -6.77
N SER A 610 -7.14 38.84 -6.41
CA SER A 610 -6.45 37.92 -7.34
C SER A 610 -7.18 36.59 -7.55
N ARG A 611 -6.95 35.97 -8.72
CA ARG A 611 -7.54 34.68 -9.12
C ARG A 611 -7.19 33.59 -8.10
N ILE A 612 -8.17 32.78 -7.71
CA ILE A 612 -8.00 31.68 -6.72
C ILE A 612 -6.86 30.75 -7.14
N ARG A 613 -6.79 30.40 -8.43
CA ARG A 613 -5.72 29.56 -9.00
C ARG A 613 -4.33 30.19 -8.83
N ALA A 614 -4.20 31.49 -9.04
CA ALA A 614 -2.94 32.23 -8.83
C ALA A 614 -2.56 32.25 -7.34
N LYS A 615 -3.50 32.50 -6.43
CA LYS A 615 -3.25 32.45 -4.97
C LYS A 615 -2.71 31.09 -4.52
N ILE A 616 -3.32 30.00 -5.01
CA ILE A 616 -2.87 28.65 -4.69
C ILE A 616 -1.47 28.40 -5.27
N LEU A 617 -1.22 28.84 -6.51
CA LEU A 617 0.07 28.71 -7.16
C LEU A 617 1.16 29.42 -6.35
N TYR A 618 0.99 30.71 -6.03
CA TYR A 618 1.97 31.46 -5.23
C TYR A 618 2.07 30.96 -3.77
N ALA A 619 0.99 30.51 -3.14
CA ALA A 619 1.08 29.96 -1.79
C ALA A 619 1.90 28.66 -1.74
N THR A 620 1.73 27.78 -2.73
CA THR A 620 2.42 26.48 -2.79
C THR A 620 3.86 26.59 -3.30
N SER A 621 4.13 27.59 -4.12
CA SER A 621 5.43 27.84 -4.74
C SER A 621 6.43 28.59 -3.86
N LYS A 622 5.94 29.36 -2.87
CA LYS A 622 6.74 30.26 -2.03
C LYS A 622 8.02 29.62 -1.47
N ASP A 623 7.90 28.42 -0.91
CA ASP A 623 9.02 27.71 -0.27
C ASP A 623 10.10 27.30 -1.27
N GLY A 624 9.71 27.05 -2.52
CA GLY A 624 10.63 26.74 -3.63
C GLY A 624 11.57 27.91 -3.93
N LEU A 625 11.01 29.11 -4.12
CA LEU A 625 11.79 30.31 -4.35
C LEU A 625 12.63 30.68 -3.12
N ARG A 626 12.04 30.62 -1.91
CA ARG A 626 12.76 30.96 -0.67
C ARG A 626 14.02 30.13 -0.49
N ARG A 627 13.99 28.82 -0.77
CA ARG A 627 15.17 27.94 -0.61
C ARG A 627 16.33 28.36 -1.51
N VAL A 628 16.03 28.92 -2.68
CA VAL A 628 17.03 29.41 -3.63
C VAL A 628 17.65 30.73 -3.17
N LEU A 629 16.89 31.56 -2.45
CA LEU A 629 17.29 32.88 -1.98
C LEU A 629 17.87 32.81 -0.55
N ASP A 630 19.07 32.25 -0.41
CA ASP A 630 19.73 32.09 0.89
C ASP A 630 20.20 33.44 1.49
N GLY A 631 19.77 33.75 2.71
CA GLY A 631 20.07 35.02 3.41
C GLY A 631 18.87 35.93 3.71
N ILE A 632 17.64 35.45 3.48
CA ILE A 632 16.41 36.13 3.94
C ILE A 632 16.32 36.04 5.48
N HIS A 633 16.07 37.17 6.13
CA HIS A 633 16.00 37.29 7.59
C HIS A 633 14.57 37.19 8.12
N TYR A 634 13.63 37.82 7.43
CA TYR A 634 12.23 37.91 7.86
C TYR A 634 11.28 37.64 6.69
N GLU A 635 10.13 37.07 7.02
CA GLU A 635 9.06 36.79 6.08
C GLU A 635 7.80 37.57 6.45
N VAL A 636 7.17 38.16 5.45
CA VAL A 636 5.90 38.89 5.55
C VAL A 636 4.96 38.34 4.49
N GLN A 637 3.74 38.00 4.89
CA GLN A 637 2.65 37.70 3.95
C GLN A 637 1.66 38.86 4.06
N ALA A 638 1.27 39.42 2.92
CA ALA A 638 0.37 40.56 2.87
C ALA A 638 -0.70 40.35 1.79
N THR A 639 -1.94 40.64 2.17
CA THR A 639 -3.11 40.62 1.30
C THR A 639 -3.65 42.02 0.98
N ASP A 640 -3.22 43.00 1.76
CA ASP A 640 -3.51 44.42 1.58
C ASP A 640 -2.24 45.25 1.81
N PRO A 641 -2.04 46.38 1.12
CA PRO A 641 -0.82 47.18 1.27
C PRO A 641 -0.61 47.68 2.71
N THR A 642 -1.69 47.81 3.50
CA THR A 642 -1.62 48.19 4.91
C THR A 642 -0.92 47.15 5.78
N GLU A 643 -1.01 45.86 5.44
CA GLU A 643 -0.39 44.76 6.19
C GLU A 643 1.13 44.67 5.99
N MET A 644 1.65 45.34 4.96
CA MET A 644 3.07 45.46 4.66
C MET A 644 3.60 46.89 4.90
N GLY A 645 2.87 47.76 5.60
CA GLY A 645 3.34 49.12 5.86
C GLY A 645 4.78 49.17 6.42
N ILE A 646 5.54 50.20 6.03
CA ILE A 646 6.96 50.32 6.40
C ILE A 646 7.18 50.22 7.92
N ASP A 647 6.23 50.74 8.71
CA ASP A 647 6.23 50.67 10.17
C ASP A 647 6.16 49.22 10.68
N VAL A 648 5.37 48.36 10.05
CA VAL A 648 5.23 46.93 10.39
C VAL A 648 6.52 46.17 10.09
N ILE A 649 7.17 46.51 8.98
CA ILE A 649 8.44 45.90 8.58
C ILE A 649 9.56 46.36 9.51
N MET A 650 9.57 47.65 9.88
CA MET A 650 10.57 48.21 10.79
C MET A 650 10.41 47.68 12.21
N ASP A 651 9.17 47.48 12.70
CA ASP A 651 8.88 46.85 14.01
C ASP A 651 9.38 45.41 14.08
N ARG A 652 9.32 44.65 12.97
CA ARG A 652 9.92 43.31 12.89
C ARG A 652 11.45 43.33 12.78
N ALA A 653 12.04 44.45 12.33
CA ALA A 653 13.47 44.61 12.11
C ALA A 653 14.23 45.03 13.38
N LEU A 654 13.61 45.83 14.24
CA LEU A 654 14.13 46.28 15.53
C LEU A 654 14.10 45.14 16.56
#